data_AF-A0AA43UJD5-F1
#
_entry.id   AF-A0AA43UJD5-F1
#
_cell.length_a   1.000
_cell.length_b   1.000
_cell.length_c   1.000
_cell.angle_alpha   90.00
_cell.angle_beta   90.00
_cell.angle_gamma   90.00
#
_symmetry.space_group_name_H-M   'P 1'
#
loop_
_entity.id
_entity.type
_entity.pdbx_description
1 polymer ?
#
loop_
_entity_poly.entity_id
_entity_poly.type
_entity_poly.pdbx_seq_one_letter_code
_entity_poly.pdbx_strand_id
1 'polypeptide(L)'
;MLRRNKVLLIITLSIFLLSSVTIVSASNNTDNNSLINNDNNLKTDIKSYTSNDYYFNASITNDNGNGSKDNPWKTINNNRINSITNNSQVYISNGKYNITEHIDFTNNMNIIGEDNQDTIFYDLNKSSIYIKSGSNITMSNIHFIEEPSLKYEIADNFITNEGYLTVNNTNFENNHALVGGVINNYGSLVINNSKFINNSCYTQGGVIYSENLINKSYLYIYNSVFLENFVVSNSDLFYEYYGGNVIYAYNTMCIIDNSIFKDNNIDPNLNETFGGALLFKDSILNISNSTFINNSASIAGSIYTLNSKINIESTNFINSKALYGWGGAVSIQNSSSTIKNTNFTNCSSLNNVGGALMIYQMNYEDISNSNTTQNVIITDSYFINNNAFYGGAICTFGTIKNTRDTTYLNNILPSVVNITNSSFFDNSALFDGGAIYSMYSNITSINNNFTYNKINNTKSLGGTIFAYRGNLTINKSGIMDNNNISYAIYNHENDLNITNSIIETNHAIDNTPYIKLNTTRSKFTIESNWWTNNNPNWKQQLNDIKYTPKTWTIMKFTNTTPLNETTINLTLSLNTLNNGKPITDLPIRYAVFNATNGILKINETFIQGEINNTHTGNYGDITATIDGYTIKLSNKEIPTLTSNNITTTPGKTIQITANINNDTTGYAIIKINNNTISPKIRITNGQITYNYTIPGNYQIKNYTITIKYSGDKKYQNNTINTILTLEKTNTIIQIKPITTTPKTNTLLEAIITNDQGYKITSGNVVFKINNKTITPKIQVTNGIAQYNYTTPKQEKTYNITVAYSGNKNTNPNKNDSQLIITKNATENISITDKILTNPIIILPENYDLRKLGLVTPVKNQKGKGSCWAFGMISAIESALLKQYNVTYDLSENHMQNLMGLYSQIGMNMYEGGNIFMSMGYLASWLGCVNETSDPYFDFNMISPKIDEIFHIQNIIKIDGKNNLTDNNKIKEAIIKYGVLDASLYFDEKYYNKTTSSFYYYETGCNPNHAISIVGWDDNYDKNNFNTPSKNNGAFIVKNSWGNDWGEDGYFYVSYYDTVFAFEGCTAISNV
;
A
#
# COMPACT_ATOMS: atom_id res chain seq x y z
N MET A 1 -11.93 -28.73 -32.83
CA MET A 1 -11.53 -30.01 -32.21
C MET A 1 -10.75 -30.83 -33.22
N LEU A 2 -9.71 -31.56 -32.78
CA LEU A 2 -8.87 -32.49 -33.56
C LEU A 2 -7.96 -31.89 -34.65
N ARG A 3 -6.99 -31.05 -34.26
CA ARG A 3 -5.67 -30.89 -34.91
C ARG A 3 -4.75 -29.93 -34.13
N ARG A 4 -4.59 -30.17 -32.80
CA ARG A 4 -3.72 -29.34 -31.95
C ARG A 4 -2.96 -30.10 -30.84
N ASN A 5 -2.87 -31.43 -30.93
CA ASN A 5 -2.23 -32.27 -29.90
C ASN A 5 -0.97 -33.04 -30.37
N LYS A 6 -0.35 -32.68 -31.51
CA LYS A 6 0.90 -33.34 -31.96
C LYS A 6 2.15 -32.45 -32.04
N VAL A 7 2.02 -31.14 -31.80
CA VAL A 7 3.18 -30.22 -31.72
C VAL A 7 3.60 -29.97 -30.26
N LEU A 8 2.72 -30.28 -29.30
CA LEU A 8 3.00 -30.15 -27.86
C LEU A 8 3.72 -31.36 -27.23
N LEU A 9 4.00 -32.41 -28.03
CA LEU A 9 4.67 -33.64 -27.55
C LEU A 9 6.13 -33.76 -28.02
N ILE A 10 6.59 -32.87 -28.92
CA ILE A 10 7.98 -32.87 -29.43
C ILE A 10 8.82 -31.75 -28.80
N ILE A 11 8.20 -30.72 -28.19
CA ILE A 11 8.92 -29.63 -27.51
C ILE A 11 9.13 -29.94 -26.01
N THR A 12 8.41 -30.92 -25.46
CA THR A 12 8.59 -31.44 -24.09
C THR A 12 9.69 -32.49 -23.96
N LEU A 13 10.24 -33.01 -25.07
CA LEU A 13 11.31 -34.03 -25.04
C LEU A 13 12.73 -33.48 -25.28
N SER A 14 12.89 -32.20 -25.66
CA SER A 14 14.20 -31.61 -25.98
C SER A 14 14.82 -30.80 -24.83
N ILE A 15 14.11 -30.64 -23.71
CA ILE A 15 14.57 -29.89 -22.52
C ILE A 15 15.03 -30.85 -21.40
N PHE A 16 14.93 -32.16 -21.60
CA PHE A 16 15.29 -33.19 -20.59
C PHE A 16 16.65 -33.87 -20.80
N LEU A 17 17.54 -33.33 -21.65
CA LEU A 17 18.78 -34.03 -22.05
C LEU A 17 20.10 -33.26 -21.81
N LEU A 18 20.13 -32.28 -20.90
CA LEU A 18 21.39 -31.66 -20.41
C LEU A 18 21.56 -31.67 -18.89
N SER A 19 20.73 -32.42 -18.16
CA SER A 19 20.92 -32.74 -16.74
C SER A 19 21.24 -34.22 -16.58
N SER A 20 22.47 -34.61 -16.91
CA SER A 20 23.03 -35.90 -16.49
C SER A 20 24.51 -35.71 -16.14
N VAL A 21 24.75 -35.12 -14.97
CA VAL A 21 25.89 -35.50 -14.15
C VAL A 21 25.28 -36.15 -12.93
N THR A 22 25.65 -37.41 -12.71
CA THR A 22 25.18 -38.28 -11.64
C THR A 22 25.31 -37.60 -10.28
N ILE A 23 24.17 -37.23 -9.70
CA ILE A 23 24.00 -36.96 -8.28
C ILE A 23 24.00 -38.31 -7.58
N VAL A 24 25.06 -38.65 -6.86
CA VAL A 24 24.94 -39.57 -5.73
C VAL A 24 24.38 -38.73 -4.60
N SER A 25 23.07 -38.84 -4.39
CA SER A 25 22.41 -38.31 -3.20
C SER A 25 22.60 -39.33 -2.09
N ALA A 26 23.28 -38.95 -1.01
CA ALA A 26 23.14 -39.65 0.26
C ALA A 26 21.89 -39.09 0.95
N SER A 27 20.74 -39.71 0.68
CA SER A 27 19.53 -39.51 1.46
C SER A 27 19.63 -40.27 2.78
N ASN A 28 19.19 -39.62 3.86
CA ASN A 28 18.93 -40.13 5.20
C ASN A 28 18.67 -41.65 5.27
N ASN A 29 19.50 -42.35 6.05
CA ASN A 29 19.09 -43.58 6.70
C ASN A 29 19.56 -43.52 8.16
N THR A 30 18.61 -43.28 9.06
CA THR A 30 18.72 -43.64 10.46
C THR A 30 18.80 -45.15 10.54
N ASP A 31 20.00 -45.71 10.66
CA ASP A 31 20.23 -46.97 11.36
C ASP A 31 21.68 -47.05 11.84
N ASN A 32 21.79 -47.14 13.16
CA ASN A 32 23.01 -47.40 13.91
C ASN A 32 23.63 -48.74 13.49
N ASN A 33 24.96 -48.81 13.59
CA ASN A 33 25.72 -50.04 13.83
C ASN A 33 25.61 -51.17 12.79
N SER A 34 26.20 -51.01 11.62
CA SER A 34 26.89 -52.14 10.97
C SER A 34 27.79 -51.65 9.86
N LEU A 35 29.11 -51.58 10.12
CA LEU A 35 30.20 -51.79 9.15
C LEU A 35 31.52 -51.74 9.94
N ILE A 36 31.56 -52.53 11.02
CA ILE A 36 32.78 -53.04 11.61
C ILE A 36 32.64 -54.56 11.51
N ASN A 37 33.65 -55.18 10.90
CA ASN A 37 33.96 -56.61 10.74
C ASN A 37 33.59 -57.30 9.41
N ASN A 38 34.69 -57.72 8.77
CA ASN A 38 34.92 -58.95 8.01
C ASN A 38 34.04 -59.20 6.79
N ASP A 39 34.65 -59.10 5.60
CA ASP A 39 34.79 -60.30 4.79
C ASP A 39 35.95 -60.25 3.79
N ASN A 40 36.70 -61.35 3.81
CA ASN A 40 37.73 -61.72 2.86
C ASN A 40 37.10 -62.13 1.52
N ASN A 41 37.78 -61.79 0.43
CA ASN A 41 37.65 -62.29 -0.96
C ASN A 41 37.04 -61.32 -1.98
N LEU A 42 37.91 -60.50 -2.58
CA LEU A 42 37.83 -60.15 -3.99
C LEU A 42 39.23 -60.31 -4.59
N LYS A 43 39.51 -61.52 -5.07
CA LYS A 43 40.63 -61.83 -5.96
C LYS A 43 40.15 -61.67 -7.40
N THR A 44 41.09 -61.23 -8.24
CA THR A 44 41.11 -61.19 -9.72
C THR A 44 40.49 -59.97 -10.42
N ASP A 45 41.27 -58.89 -10.47
CA ASP A 45 41.77 -58.34 -11.74
C ASP A 45 43.10 -57.60 -11.50
N ILE A 46 44.20 -58.34 -11.60
CA ILE A 46 45.56 -57.84 -11.43
C ILE A 46 46.04 -57.30 -12.78
N LYS A 47 45.91 -55.99 -12.98
CA LYS A 47 46.94 -55.22 -13.70
C LYS A 47 47.87 -54.64 -12.63
N SER A 48 49.12 -55.08 -12.70
CA SER A 48 50.20 -54.82 -11.74
C SER A 48 50.36 -53.34 -11.38
N TYR A 49 49.94 -52.96 -10.17
CA TYR A 49 50.53 -51.87 -9.41
C TYR A 49 51.28 -52.51 -8.24
N THR A 50 52.60 -52.53 -8.33
CA THR A 50 53.48 -52.93 -7.22
C THR A 50 53.30 -51.93 -6.09
N SER A 51 52.84 -52.38 -4.92
CA SER A 51 52.70 -51.54 -3.71
C SER A 51 54.09 -51.13 -3.23
N ASN A 52 54.49 -49.91 -3.52
CA ASN A 52 55.52 -49.25 -2.73
C ASN A 52 54.78 -48.33 -1.76
N ASP A 53 54.36 -48.91 -0.64
CA ASP A 53 53.86 -48.13 0.49
C ASP A 53 55.07 -47.55 1.21
N TYR A 54 55.04 -46.24 1.49
CA TYR A 54 56.09 -45.55 2.21
C TYR A 54 55.60 -45.14 3.60
N TYR A 55 56.48 -45.14 4.59
CA TYR A 55 56.13 -44.95 5.99
C TYR A 55 57.02 -43.87 6.61
N PHE A 56 56.38 -42.94 7.32
CA PHE A 56 57.03 -41.94 8.15
C PHE A 56 56.67 -42.14 9.62
N ASN A 57 57.66 -42.12 10.51
CA ASN A 57 57.46 -42.23 11.95
C ASN A 57 58.34 -41.26 12.73
N ALA A 58 57.73 -40.23 13.34
CA ALA A 58 58.44 -39.19 14.08
C ALA A 58 59.15 -39.70 15.35
N SER A 59 58.71 -40.83 15.91
CA SER A 59 59.21 -41.35 17.19
C SER A 59 60.47 -42.21 17.09
N ILE A 60 60.93 -42.54 15.88
CA ILE A 60 62.20 -43.26 15.69
C ILE A 60 63.42 -42.38 16.02
N THR A 61 64.51 -43.00 16.48
CA THR A 61 65.65 -42.28 17.07
C THR A 61 66.64 -41.72 16.06
N ASN A 62 66.79 -42.36 14.89
CA ASN A 62 67.64 -41.89 13.79
C ASN A 62 66.84 -41.85 12.49
N ASP A 63 67.35 -41.11 11.51
CA ASP A 63 66.63 -40.84 10.26
C ASP A 63 67.24 -41.56 9.05
N ASN A 64 67.88 -42.72 9.26
CA ASN A 64 68.56 -43.49 8.21
C ASN A 64 67.64 -44.52 7.53
N GLY A 65 66.32 -44.34 7.68
CA GLY A 65 65.29 -45.19 7.11
C GLY A 65 65.33 -45.27 5.58
N ASN A 66 64.70 -46.30 5.02
CA ASN A 66 64.48 -46.41 3.56
C ASN A 66 63.01 -46.18 3.17
N GLY A 67 62.15 -45.79 4.13
CA GLY A 67 60.75 -45.52 3.92
C GLY A 67 59.87 -46.77 3.91
N SER A 68 60.42 -47.97 4.08
CA SER A 68 59.61 -49.19 4.25
C SER A 68 58.94 -49.24 5.63
N LYS A 69 57.94 -50.11 5.80
CA LYS A 69 57.24 -50.29 7.08
C LYS A 69 58.17 -50.65 8.24
N ASP A 70 59.18 -51.48 7.98
CA ASP A 70 60.13 -51.94 9.01
C ASP A 70 61.24 -50.93 9.28
N ASN A 71 61.49 -50.01 8.34
CA ASN A 71 62.53 -48.99 8.46
C ASN A 71 62.02 -47.62 7.93
N PRO A 72 61.03 -47.02 8.62
CA PRO A 72 60.36 -45.80 8.17
C PRO A 72 61.31 -44.60 8.20
N TRP A 73 60.95 -43.55 7.46
CA TRP A 73 61.63 -42.25 7.54
C TRP A 73 61.15 -41.45 8.75
N LYS A 74 62.00 -40.63 9.37
CA LYS A 74 61.61 -39.74 10.46
C LYS A 74 61.17 -38.37 9.96
N THR A 75 61.96 -37.74 9.08
CA THR A 75 61.70 -36.39 8.56
C THR A 75 61.03 -36.41 7.20
N ILE A 76 60.12 -35.47 6.97
CA ILE A 76 59.53 -35.21 5.65
C ILE A 76 60.39 -34.13 4.99
N ASN A 77 60.98 -34.45 3.84
CA ASN A 77 61.85 -33.53 3.10
C ASN A 77 61.72 -33.77 1.58
N ASN A 78 62.16 -32.81 0.79
CA ASN A 78 61.94 -32.77 -0.65
C ASN A 78 62.59 -33.96 -1.38
N ASN A 79 63.78 -34.37 -0.94
CA ASN A 79 64.50 -35.51 -1.52
C ASN A 79 63.71 -36.82 -1.34
N ARG A 80 63.10 -37.02 -0.18
CA ARG A 80 62.29 -38.22 0.11
C ARG A 80 60.99 -38.22 -0.66
N ILE A 81 60.27 -37.11 -0.62
CA ILE A 81 59.01 -36.97 -1.35
C ILE A 81 59.22 -37.22 -2.86
N ASN A 82 60.27 -36.66 -3.46
CA ASN A 82 60.58 -36.91 -4.88
C ASN A 82 61.12 -38.33 -5.18
N SER A 83 61.66 -39.04 -4.17
CA SER A 83 62.08 -40.44 -4.34
C SER A 83 60.90 -41.43 -4.33
N ILE A 84 59.73 -41.02 -3.84
CA ILE A 84 58.54 -41.86 -3.79
C ILE A 84 58.02 -42.07 -5.21
N THR A 85 57.78 -43.34 -5.56
CA THR A 85 57.26 -43.74 -6.87
C THR A 85 55.87 -43.17 -7.16
N ASN A 86 55.56 -42.90 -8.43
CA ASN A 86 54.26 -42.37 -8.84
C ASN A 86 53.10 -43.32 -8.48
N ASN A 87 51.97 -42.76 -8.04
CA ASN A 87 50.75 -43.42 -7.54
C ASN A 87 50.94 -44.27 -6.27
N SER A 88 51.87 -43.91 -5.38
CA SER A 88 52.14 -44.63 -4.12
C SER A 88 51.22 -44.20 -2.97
N GLN A 89 51.11 -45.04 -1.93
CA GLN A 89 50.54 -44.67 -0.63
C GLN A 89 51.66 -44.30 0.35
N VAL A 90 51.43 -43.27 1.15
CA VAL A 90 52.38 -42.76 2.15
C VAL A 90 51.65 -42.71 3.49
N TYR A 91 52.05 -43.57 4.43
CA TYR A 91 51.50 -43.63 5.77
C TYR A 91 52.37 -42.84 6.74
N ILE A 92 51.74 -42.00 7.55
CA ILE A 92 52.42 -41.15 8.52
C ILE A 92 51.84 -41.47 9.88
N SER A 93 52.66 -42.02 10.78
CA SER A 93 52.22 -42.29 12.16
C SER A 93 52.01 -40.99 12.93
N ASN A 94 51.33 -41.07 14.06
CA ASN A 94 51.21 -39.93 14.95
C ASN A 94 52.58 -39.37 15.38
N GLY A 95 52.64 -38.04 15.49
CA GLY A 95 53.82 -37.29 15.88
C GLY A 95 53.94 -35.95 15.17
N LYS A 96 54.92 -35.17 15.62
CA LYS A 96 55.24 -33.85 15.07
C LYS A 96 56.33 -33.95 14.00
N TYR A 97 55.98 -33.64 12.76
CA TYR A 97 56.85 -33.62 11.59
C TYR A 97 57.16 -32.16 11.25
N ASN A 98 58.37 -31.74 11.57
CA ASN A 98 58.81 -30.39 11.26
C ASN A 98 59.08 -30.24 9.76
N ILE A 99 58.39 -29.31 9.12
CA ILE A 99 58.65 -28.89 7.74
C ILE A 99 59.66 -27.75 7.81
N THR A 100 60.88 -28.00 7.33
CA THR A 100 62.01 -27.06 7.45
C THR A 100 62.59 -26.62 6.12
N GLU A 101 62.06 -27.15 5.01
CA GLU A 101 62.41 -26.78 3.64
C GLU A 101 61.18 -26.89 2.71
N HIS A 102 61.22 -26.22 1.55
CA HIS A 102 60.18 -26.36 0.52
C HIS A 102 60.05 -27.80 0.02
N ILE A 103 58.82 -28.30 -0.08
CA ILE A 103 58.51 -29.66 -0.54
C ILE A 103 57.75 -29.59 -1.86
N ASP A 104 58.38 -30.04 -2.93
CA ASP A 104 57.80 -30.16 -4.26
C ASP A 104 57.17 -31.54 -4.46
N PHE A 105 55.85 -31.59 -4.58
CA PHE A 105 55.15 -32.79 -5.01
C PHE A 105 55.09 -32.83 -6.54
N THR A 106 55.92 -33.69 -7.14
CA THR A 106 56.01 -33.94 -8.60
C THR A 106 55.35 -35.25 -9.05
N ASN A 107 55.19 -36.19 -8.13
CA ASN A 107 54.59 -37.51 -8.37
C ASN A 107 53.21 -37.58 -7.72
N ASN A 108 52.28 -38.30 -8.33
CA ASN A 108 50.96 -38.57 -7.75
C ASN A 108 51.11 -39.48 -6.53
N MET A 109 50.37 -39.20 -5.46
CA MET A 109 50.40 -40.03 -4.26
C MET A 109 49.24 -39.71 -3.33
N ASN A 110 48.98 -40.65 -2.42
CA ASN A 110 48.09 -40.44 -1.28
C ASN A 110 48.92 -40.43 0.00
N ILE A 111 48.76 -39.39 0.80
CA ILE A 111 49.39 -39.21 2.10
C ILE A 111 48.33 -39.36 3.16
N ILE A 112 48.54 -40.29 4.09
CA ILE A 112 47.55 -40.75 5.04
C ILE A 112 48.18 -40.70 6.43
N GLY A 113 47.77 -39.71 7.23
CA GLY A 113 48.05 -39.68 8.66
C GLY A 113 47.24 -40.75 9.41
N GLU A 114 47.77 -41.15 10.55
CA GLU A 114 47.12 -42.08 11.47
C GLU A 114 45.91 -41.41 12.13
N ASP A 115 46.07 -40.17 12.59
CA ASP A 115 45.02 -39.36 13.22
C ASP A 115 45.21 -37.86 12.94
N ASN A 116 44.11 -37.13 12.76
CA ASN A 116 44.13 -35.73 12.36
C ASN A 116 44.33 -34.72 13.51
N GLN A 117 44.43 -35.18 14.75
CA GLN A 117 44.87 -34.38 15.90
C GLN A 117 46.38 -34.53 16.09
N ASP A 118 46.87 -35.78 15.96
CA ASP A 118 48.21 -36.17 16.40
C ASP A 118 49.23 -36.31 15.26
N THR A 119 48.81 -36.43 13.99
CA THR A 119 49.72 -36.39 12.83
C THR A 119 49.96 -34.94 12.39
N ILE A 120 50.93 -34.29 13.03
CA ILE A 120 51.13 -32.85 12.95
C ILE A 120 52.24 -32.50 11.97
N PHE A 121 51.89 -31.76 10.92
CA PHE A 121 52.83 -31.10 10.02
C PHE A 121 53.05 -29.68 10.54
N TYR A 122 54.22 -29.46 11.12
CA TYR A 122 54.55 -28.22 11.80
C TYR A 122 55.57 -27.42 11.00
N ASP A 123 55.18 -26.28 10.43
CA ASP A 123 56.12 -25.42 9.72
C ASP A 123 56.93 -24.57 10.71
N LEU A 124 58.26 -24.73 10.67
CA LEU A 124 59.23 -23.98 11.51
C LEU A 124 59.93 -22.84 10.76
N ASN A 125 59.96 -22.87 9.43
CA ASN A 125 60.92 -22.08 8.65
C ASN A 125 60.32 -21.54 7.34
N LYS A 126 59.03 -21.18 7.31
CA LYS A 126 58.39 -20.57 6.12
C LYS A 126 58.42 -21.51 4.91
N SER A 127 58.34 -22.81 5.16
CA SER A 127 58.56 -23.84 4.17
C SER A 127 57.25 -24.23 3.49
N SER A 128 57.10 -23.88 2.20
CA SER A 128 55.86 -24.17 1.47
C SER A 128 55.81 -25.59 0.92
N ILE A 129 54.61 -26.18 0.95
CA ILE A 129 54.25 -27.36 0.19
C ILE A 129 53.78 -26.92 -1.18
N TYR A 130 54.43 -27.39 -2.25
CA TYR A 130 54.12 -27.01 -3.62
C TYR A 130 53.66 -28.22 -4.43
N ILE A 131 52.39 -28.22 -4.84
CA ILE A 131 51.80 -29.25 -5.70
C ILE A 131 51.96 -28.82 -7.15
N LYS A 132 52.91 -29.44 -7.87
CA LYS A 132 53.22 -29.07 -9.26
C LYS A 132 52.08 -29.40 -10.21
N SER A 133 51.94 -28.58 -11.25
CA SER A 133 51.03 -28.84 -12.36
C SER A 133 51.21 -30.26 -12.91
N GLY A 134 50.09 -30.96 -13.11
CA GLY A 134 50.06 -32.36 -13.56
C GLY A 134 50.11 -33.40 -12.44
N SER A 135 50.43 -33.01 -11.20
CA SER A 135 50.45 -33.91 -10.03
C SER A 135 49.05 -34.06 -9.43
N ASN A 136 48.74 -35.24 -8.90
CA ASN A 136 47.51 -35.54 -8.16
C ASN A 136 47.83 -36.05 -6.76
N ILE A 137 47.54 -35.23 -5.77
CA ILE A 137 47.88 -35.45 -4.37
C ILE A 137 46.62 -35.52 -3.54
N THR A 138 46.48 -36.60 -2.76
CA THR A 138 45.46 -36.69 -1.71
C THR A 138 46.14 -36.66 -0.35
N MET A 139 45.71 -35.79 0.55
CA MET A 139 46.19 -35.69 1.93
C MET A 139 45.03 -35.98 2.88
N SER A 140 45.17 -36.98 3.73
CA SER A 140 44.12 -37.40 4.65
C SER A 140 44.62 -37.50 6.08
N ASN A 141 43.78 -37.12 7.05
CA ASN A 141 44.06 -37.23 8.48
C ASN A 141 45.33 -36.50 8.96
N ILE A 142 45.56 -35.28 8.47
CA ILE A 142 46.74 -34.49 8.81
C ILE A 142 46.32 -33.23 9.57
N HIS A 143 47.19 -32.76 10.46
CA HIS A 143 47.07 -31.47 11.14
C HIS A 143 48.18 -30.52 10.68
N PHE A 144 47.84 -29.48 9.93
CA PHE A 144 48.74 -28.39 9.54
C PHE A 144 48.69 -27.23 10.54
N ILE A 145 49.85 -26.87 11.07
CA ILE A 145 50.01 -25.79 12.06
C ILE A 145 51.35 -25.09 11.86
N GLU A 146 51.39 -23.78 12.07
CA GLU A 146 52.61 -22.95 11.99
C GLU A 146 53.15 -22.58 13.37
N GLU A 147 54.44 -22.19 13.43
CA GLU A 147 55.04 -21.67 14.65
C GLU A 147 54.51 -20.26 15.03
N PRO A 148 54.00 -20.05 16.25
CA PRO A 148 53.39 -18.78 16.67
C PRO A 148 54.31 -17.54 16.62
N SER A 149 55.63 -17.71 16.59
CA SER A 149 56.61 -16.62 16.55
C SER A 149 56.86 -16.03 15.15
N LEU A 150 56.32 -16.64 14.09
CA LEU A 150 56.56 -16.22 12.70
C LEU A 150 55.69 -15.03 12.23
N LYS A 151 54.92 -14.41 13.12
CA LYS A 151 53.89 -13.38 12.81
C LYS A 151 54.32 -12.13 12.03
N TYR A 152 55.62 -11.91 11.77
CA TYR A 152 56.12 -10.62 11.26
C TYR A 152 57.17 -10.71 10.16
N GLU A 153 57.40 -11.86 9.53
CA GLU A 153 58.35 -11.95 8.40
C GLU A 153 57.80 -12.74 7.21
N ILE A 154 58.07 -12.22 6.00
CA ILE A 154 57.64 -12.67 4.66
C ILE A 154 57.62 -14.20 4.52
N ALA A 155 56.43 -14.81 4.62
CA ALA A 155 56.16 -16.19 4.22
C ALA A 155 55.09 -16.20 3.10
N ASP A 156 55.36 -16.91 2.01
CA ASP A 156 54.61 -16.82 0.75
C ASP A 156 53.25 -17.55 0.79
N ASN A 157 53.13 -18.71 1.47
CA ASN A 157 51.90 -19.46 1.81
C ASN A 157 52.26 -20.86 2.40
N PHE A 158 51.36 -21.55 3.12
CA PHE A 158 51.62 -22.93 3.59
C PHE A 158 51.57 -23.94 2.42
N ILE A 159 50.52 -23.90 1.60
CA ILE A 159 50.34 -24.77 0.43
C ILE A 159 50.11 -23.93 -0.84
N THR A 160 50.89 -24.18 -1.89
CA THR A 160 50.57 -23.74 -3.25
C THR A 160 50.17 -24.96 -4.08
N ASN A 161 49.05 -24.87 -4.80
CA ASN A 161 48.56 -25.93 -5.67
C ASN A 161 48.40 -25.47 -7.10
N GLU A 162 49.19 -26.00 -8.03
CA GLU A 162 49.00 -25.88 -9.48
C GLU A 162 48.49 -27.19 -10.13
N GLY A 163 48.42 -28.28 -9.35
CA GLY A 163 47.95 -29.60 -9.77
C GLY A 163 46.52 -29.90 -9.28
N TYR A 164 46.30 -31.15 -8.88
CA TYR A 164 45.07 -31.61 -8.24
C TYR A 164 45.38 -31.95 -6.79
N LEU A 165 44.74 -31.23 -5.86
CA LEU A 165 44.88 -31.45 -4.43
C LEU A 165 43.53 -31.83 -3.83
N THR A 166 43.49 -32.97 -3.13
CA THR A 166 42.35 -33.36 -2.29
C THR A 166 42.80 -33.41 -0.83
N VAL A 167 42.11 -32.70 0.06
CA VAL A 167 42.31 -32.77 1.51
C VAL A 167 41.09 -33.38 2.18
N ASN A 168 41.29 -34.44 2.97
CA ASN A 168 40.22 -35.21 3.60
C ASN A 168 40.46 -35.34 5.11
N ASN A 169 39.48 -34.96 5.93
CA ASN A 169 39.60 -35.08 7.39
C ASN A 169 40.86 -34.40 7.95
N THR A 170 41.22 -33.24 7.38
CA THR A 170 42.45 -32.51 7.70
C THR A 170 42.13 -31.26 8.51
N ASN A 171 42.99 -30.92 9.47
CA ASN A 171 42.89 -29.68 10.25
C ASN A 171 43.97 -28.70 9.79
N PHE A 172 43.58 -27.45 9.56
CA PHE A 172 44.45 -26.30 9.37
C PHE A 172 44.21 -25.35 10.54
N GLU A 173 45.14 -25.31 11.49
CA GLU A 173 45.01 -24.51 12.71
C GLU A 173 46.14 -23.50 12.87
N ASN A 174 45.81 -22.24 13.18
CA ASN A 174 46.78 -21.18 13.49
C ASN A 174 47.81 -20.92 12.37
N ASN A 175 47.44 -21.12 11.10
CA ASN A 175 48.32 -20.85 9.97
C ASN A 175 48.13 -19.40 9.49
N HIS A 176 49.21 -18.77 9.04
CA HIS A 176 49.27 -17.35 8.73
C HIS A 176 49.92 -17.10 7.36
N ALA A 177 49.19 -16.51 6.42
CA ALA A 177 49.71 -16.14 5.09
C ALA A 177 49.98 -14.64 4.97
N LEU A 178 51.16 -14.22 4.52
CA LEU A 178 51.43 -12.80 4.28
C LEU A 178 50.72 -12.29 3.02
N VAL A 179 50.83 -13.03 1.92
CA VAL A 179 50.25 -12.70 0.59
C VAL A 179 49.48 -13.91 0.07
N GLY A 180 48.20 -13.75 -0.30
CA GLY A 180 47.33 -14.87 -0.65
C GLY A 180 46.73 -15.56 0.58
N GLY A 181 46.45 -16.86 0.46
CA GLY A 181 45.91 -17.70 1.51
C GLY A 181 46.88 -18.74 2.06
N VAL A 182 46.53 -19.33 3.21
CA VAL A 182 47.17 -20.56 3.73
C VAL A 182 47.24 -21.62 2.63
N ILE A 183 46.19 -21.70 1.80
CA ILE A 183 46.20 -22.45 0.55
C ILE A 183 46.04 -21.48 -0.63
N ASN A 184 47.04 -21.41 -1.49
CA ASN A 184 47.00 -20.76 -2.79
C ASN A 184 46.70 -21.80 -3.88
N ASN A 185 45.50 -21.76 -4.44
CA ASN A 185 45.03 -22.69 -5.45
C ASN A 185 45.00 -22.06 -6.85
N TYR A 186 45.92 -22.50 -7.71
CA TYR A 186 45.96 -22.22 -9.15
C TYR A 186 45.49 -23.42 -10.01
N GLY A 187 45.47 -24.61 -9.40
CA GLY A 187 44.94 -25.87 -9.95
C GLY A 187 43.54 -26.19 -9.41
N SER A 188 43.23 -27.47 -9.25
CA SER A 188 41.95 -27.93 -8.68
C SER A 188 42.11 -28.37 -7.22
N LEU A 189 41.19 -27.94 -6.37
CA LEU A 189 41.19 -28.22 -4.94
C LEU A 189 39.86 -28.83 -4.49
N VAL A 190 39.93 -29.95 -3.78
CA VAL A 190 38.79 -30.59 -3.12
C VAL A 190 39.07 -30.66 -1.61
N ILE A 191 38.14 -30.17 -0.81
CA ILE A 191 38.19 -30.15 0.65
C ILE A 191 37.01 -30.95 1.18
N ASN A 192 37.27 -32.02 1.94
CA ASN A 192 36.22 -32.85 2.55
C ASN A 192 36.46 -33.03 4.04
N ASN A 193 35.40 -32.94 4.85
CA ASN A 193 35.42 -33.26 6.28
C ASN A 193 36.54 -32.52 7.06
N SER A 194 36.98 -31.36 6.58
CA SER A 194 38.19 -30.70 7.06
C SER A 194 37.85 -29.44 7.87
N LYS A 195 38.79 -29.01 8.71
CA LYS A 195 38.61 -27.83 9.56
C LYS A 195 39.69 -26.80 9.29
N PHE A 196 39.28 -25.54 9.22
CA PHE A 196 40.15 -24.37 9.15
C PHE A 196 39.83 -23.48 10.35
N ILE A 197 40.72 -23.47 11.34
CA ILE A 197 40.50 -22.85 12.65
C ILE A 197 41.57 -21.79 12.89
N ASN A 198 41.13 -20.56 13.22
CA ASN A 198 42.02 -19.47 13.64
C ASN A 198 43.17 -19.17 12.64
N ASN A 199 42.93 -19.37 11.34
CA ASN A 199 43.90 -19.01 10.32
C ASN A 199 43.73 -17.55 9.91
N SER A 200 44.79 -16.94 9.41
CA SER A 200 44.74 -15.54 8.98
C SER A 200 45.56 -15.22 7.73
N CYS A 201 45.18 -14.14 7.04
CA CYS A 201 45.93 -13.55 5.94
C CYS A 201 46.10 -12.02 6.12
N TYR A 202 47.19 -11.44 5.60
CA TYR A 202 47.58 -10.05 5.86
C TYR A 202 47.34 -9.04 4.73
N THR A 203 47.41 -9.42 3.45
CA THR A 203 47.44 -8.41 2.36
C THR A 203 46.48 -8.65 1.21
N GLN A 204 46.40 -9.87 0.68
CA GLN A 204 45.60 -10.20 -0.51
C GLN A 204 44.94 -11.54 -0.32
N GLY A 205 43.63 -11.65 -0.57
CA GLY A 205 42.91 -12.92 -0.54
C GLY A 205 42.37 -13.33 0.84
N GLY A 206 41.90 -14.57 0.94
CA GLY A 206 41.43 -15.20 2.18
C GLY A 206 42.29 -16.39 2.55
N VAL A 207 41.99 -17.07 3.66
CA VAL A 207 42.64 -18.35 4.06
C VAL A 207 42.83 -19.32 2.89
N ILE A 208 41.88 -19.34 1.95
CA ILE A 208 42.02 -19.97 0.65
C ILE A 208 41.95 -18.88 -0.42
N TYR A 209 43.03 -18.74 -1.19
CA TYR A 209 43.02 -17.98 -2.43
C TYR A 209 42.85 -18.97 -3.58
N SER A 210 41.91 -18.73 -4.49
CA SER A 210 41.72 -19.56 -5.67
C SER A 210 41.65 -18.71 -6.93
N GLU A 211 42.52 -18.99 -7.89
CA GLU A 211 42.52 -18.35 -9.18
C GLU A 211 42.66 -19.39 -10.29
N ASN A 212 41.73 -19.35 -11.24
CA ASN A 212 41.77 -20.29 -12.35
C ASN A 212 42.64 -19.75 -13.49
N LEU A 213 43.91 -20.14 -13.51
CA LEU A 213 44.83 -19.84 -14.62
C LEU A 213 44.64 -20.80 -15.82
N ILE A 214 43.99 -21.95 -15.60
CA ILE A 214 43.86 -23.04 -16.58
C ILE A 214 42.38 -23.34 -16.75
N ASN A 215 41.70 -22.83 -17.80
CA ASN A 215 40.24 -22.88 -18.17
C ASN A 215 39.36 -24.15 -17.85
N LYS A 216 39.59 -24.86 -16.74
CA LYS A 216 39.03 -26.13 -16.26
C LYS A 216 39.24 -26.39 -14.75
N SER A 217 39.95 -25.56 -13.99
CA SER A 217 40.14 -25.78 -12.54
C SER A 217 38.89 -25.46 -11.71
N TYR A 218 38.76 -26.09 -10.54
CA TYR A 218 37.61 -25.95 -9.62
C TYR A 218 38.02 -25.96 -8.15
N LEU A 219 37.17 -25.37 -7.30
CA LEU A 219 37.26 -25.43 -5.84
C LEU A 219 36.00 -26.10 -5.29
N TYR A 220 36.12 -27.28 -4.68
CA TYR A 220 35.00 -27.98 -4.07
C TYR A 220 35.20 -28.16 -2.57
N ILE A 221 34.17 -27.86 -1.78
CA ILE A 221 34.21 -27.89 -0.33
C ILE A 221 32.97 -28.63 0.19
N TYR A 222 33.19 -29.70 0.94
CA TYR A 222 32.13 -30.56 1.47
C TYR A 222 32.34 -30.83 2.95
N ASN A 223 31.26 -30.79 3.73
CA ASN A 223 31.25 -31.24 5.14
C ASN A 223 32.32 -30.58 6.02
N SER A 224 32.72 -29.34 5.72
CA SER A 224 33.91 -28.71 6.30
C SER A 224 33.54 -27.52 7.19
N VAL A 225 34.43 -27.18 8.12
CA VAL A 225 34.20 -26.13 9.12
C VAL A 225 35.29 -25.07 9.03
N PHE A 226 34.89 -23.82 8.89
CA PHE A 226 35.75 -22.63 8.89
C PHE A 226 35.37 -21.80 10.12
N LEU A 227 36.24 -21.81 11.13
CA LEU A 227 35.99 -21.22 12.44
C LEU A 227 37.04 -20.16 12.77
N GLU A 228 36.59 -18.97 13.16
CA GLU A 228 37.46 -17.92 13.71
C GLU A 228 38.60 -17.50 12.76
N ASN A 229 38.42 -17.62 11.45
CA ASN A 229 39.43 -17.16 10.50
C ASN A 229 39.28 -15.66 10.24
N PHE A 230 40.40 -14.94 10.14
CA PHE A 230 40.40 -13.47 10.14
C PHE A 230 41.42 -12.87 9.18
N VAL A 231 41.11 -11.66 8.70
CA VAL A 231 42.04 -10.84 7.90
C VAL A 231 42.65 -9.79 8.82
N VAL A 232 43.98 -9.67 8.78
CA VAL A 232 44.74 -8.77 9.66
C VAL A 232 45.26 -7.58 8.87
N SER A 233 45.20 -6.38 9.46
CA SER A 233 45.87 -5.20 8.89
C SER A 233 47.37 -5.25 9.15
N ASN A 234 48.18 -4.94 8.14
CA ASN A 234 49.57 -4.52 8.37
C ASN A 234 49.71 -3.06 7.92
N SER A 235 49.97 -2.15 8.87
CA SER A 235 50.13 -0.71 8.62
C SER A 235 51.26 -0.36 7.66
N ASP A 236 52.19 -1.30 7.41
CA ASP A 236 53.43 -1.05 6.71
C ASP A 236 53.42 -1.48 5.24
N LEU A 237 52.32 -2.05 4.72
CA LEU A 237 52.19 -2.56 3.35
C LEU A 237 51.10 -1.79 2.56
N PHE A 238 51.53 -0.83 1.74
CA PHE A 238 50.67 0.02 0.89
C PHE A 238 50.14 -0.71 -0.37
N TYR A 239 49.22 -1.65 -0.22
CA TYR A 239 48.52 -2.27 -1.37
C TYR A 239 47.00 -2.07 -1.26
N GLU A 240 46.34 -1.83 -2.40
CA GLU A 240 44.87 -1.73 -2.46
C GLU A 240 44.22 -3.04 -2.00
N TYR A 241 43.37 -2.96 -0.97
CA TYR A 241 42.88 -4.09 -0.18
C TYR A 241 41.71 -4.86 -0.83
N TYR A 242 41.95 -5.89 -1.64
CA TYR A 242 40.87 -6.76 -2.15
C TYR A 242 41.01 -8.20 -1.61
N GLY A 243 40.07 -8.68 -0.79
CA GLY A 243 40.14 -10.02 -0.17
C GLY A 243 38.88 -10.39 0.63
N GLY A 244 38.50 -11.67 0.64
CA GLY A 244 37.47 -12.21 1.54
C GLY A 244 38.10 -12.91 2.74
N ASN A 245 37.41 -13.03 3.89
CA ASN A 245 38.04 -13.50 5.13
C ASN A 245 38.52 -14.94 5.06
N VAL A 246 37.75 -15.80 4.41
CA VAL A 246 38.01 -17.24 4.34
C VAL A 246 38.40 -17.63 2.93
N ILE A 247 37.60 -17.24 1.93
CA ILE A 247 37.85 -17.61 0.55
C ILE A 247 37.82 -16.37 -0.31
N TYR A 248 38.89 -16.16 -1.06
CA TYR A 248 38.92 -15.24 -2.18
C TYR A 248 39.08 -16.03 -3.47
N ALA A 249 38.13 -15.88 -4.40
CA ALA A 249 38.09 -16.63 -5.63
C ALA A 249 37.93 -15.71 -6.84
N TYR A 250 38.84 -15.86 -7.81
CA TYR A 250 38.84 -15.14 -9.08
C TYR A 250 38.81 -16.12 -10.25
N ASN A 251 37.96 -15.86 -11.25
CA ASN A 251 37.77 -16.72 -12.43
C ASN A 251 37.47 -18.20 -12.09
N THR A 252 36.89 -18.48 -10.92
CA THR A 252 36.83 -19.84 -10.35
C THR A 252 35.41 -20.40 -10.37
N MET A 253 35.28 -21.70 -10.62
CA MET A 253 34.03 -22.43 -10.34
C MET A 253 34.12 -23.09 -8.96
N CYS A 254 33.20 -22.73 -8.07
CA CYS A 254 33.18 -23.22 -6.70
C CYS A 254 31.85 -23.89 -6.33
N ILE A 255 31.94 -24.99 -5.59
CA ILE A 255 30.83 -25.68 -4.94
C ILE A 255 31.14 -25.79 -3.44
N ILE A 256 30.20 -25.34 -2.62
CA ILE A 256 30.25 -25.48 -1.16
C ILE A 256 28.98 -26.20 -0.73
N ASP A 257 29.11 -27.36 -0.10
CA ASP A 257 27.98 -28.12 0.40
C ASP A 257 28.19 -28.61 1.83
N ASN A 258 27.10 -28.60 2.60
CA ASN A 258 27.04 -29.07 3.99
C ASN A 258 28.18 -28.53 4.88
N SER A 259 28.55 -27.25 4.71
CA SER A 259 29.71 -26.66 5.38
C SER A 259 29.32 -25.50 6.31
N ILE A 260 30.15 -25.25 7.32
CA ILE A 260 29.90 -24.23 8.36
C ILE A 260 30.99 -23.17 8.31
N PHE A 261 30.58 -21.90 8.22
CA PHE A 261 31.45 -20.73 8.32
C PHE A 261 31.02 -19.93 9.56
N LYS A 262 31.81 -19.98 10.62
CA LYS A 262 31.45 -19.40 11.91
C LYS A 262 32.53 -18.45 12.43
N ASP A 263 32.10 -17.29 12.92
CA ASP A 263 32.95 -16.29 13.58
C ASP A 263 34.14 -15.83 12.70
N ASN A 264 34.00 -15.84 11.37
CA ASN A 264 35.05 -15.37 10.46
C ASN A 264 34.92 -13.86 10.24
N ASN A 265 35.82 -13.10 10.84
CA ASN A 265 35.67 -11.66 11.06
C ASN A 265 36.89 -10.88 10.57
N ILE A 266 36.70 -9.65 10.11
CA ILE A 266 37.81 -8.71 9.89
C ILE A 266 38.26 -8.06 11.20
N ASP A 267 39.52 -7.63 11.27
CA ASP A 267 39.95 -6.67 12.29
C ASP A 267 39.08 -5.40 12.20
N PRO A 268 38.42 -4.97 13.28
CA PRO A 268 37.55 -3.78 13.24
C PRO A 268 38.29 -2.49 12.88
N ASN A 269 39.63 -2.44 12.98
CA ASN A 269 40.41 -1.29 12.53
C ASN A 269 40.59 -1.23 11.00
N LEU A 270 40.19 -2.27 10.26
CA LEU A 270 40.21 -2.32 8.80
C LEU A 270 38.95 -1.66 8.21
N ASN A 271 39.07 -0.40 7.82
CA ASN A 271 37.95 0.35 7.23
C ASN A 271 37.73 0.04 5.73
N GLU A 272 38.71 -0.56 5.03
CA GLU A 272 38.75 -0.63 3.56
C GLU A 272 38.74 -2.04 2.95
N THR A 273 38.68 -3.12 3.75
CA THR A 273 38.72 -4.49 3.20
C THR A 273 37.40 -4.88 2.52
N PHE A 274 37.42 -5.02 1.19
CA PHE A 274 36.24 -5.40 0.42
C PHE A 274 36.00 -6.92 0.49
N GLY A 275 35.05 -7.42 1.28
CA GLY A 275 34.54 -8.80 1.16
C GLY A 275 34.13 -9.52 2.44
N GLY A 276 33.15 -10.41 2.34
CA GLY A 276 32.70 -11.30 3.43
C GLY A 276 33.63 -12.44 3.75
N ALA A 277 33.14 -13.42 4.52
CA ALA A 277 33.79 -14.74 4.62
C ALA A 277 34.16 -15.30 3.23
N LEU A 278 33.30 -15.08 2.24
CA LEU A 278 33.52 -15.46 0.85
C LEU A 278 33.54 -14.22 -0.04
N LEU A 279 34.54 -14.11 -0.90
CA LEU A 279 34.61 -13.15 -1.99
C LEU A 279 34.79 -13.86 -3.33
N PHE A 280 33.89 -13.59 -4.28
CA PHE A 280 33.94 -14.16 -5.62
C PHE A 280 33.89 -13.07 -6.69
N LYS A 281 34.89 -13.05 -7.56
CA LYS A 281 34.99 -12.13 -8.70
C LYS A 281 35.10 -12.89 -10.01
N ASP A 282 34.33 -12.48 -11.02
CA ASP A 282 34.27 -13.09 -12.35
C ASP A 282 34.15 -14.63 -12.31
N SER A 283 33.36 -15.15 -11.36
CA SER A 283 33.33 -16.55 -10.92
C SER A 283 31.92 -17.16 -10.94
N ILE A 284 31.82 -18.48 -10.69
CA ILE A 284 30.56 -19.18 -10.45
C ILE A 284 30.61 -19.80 -9.05
N LEU A 285 29.62 -19.50 -8.23
CA LEU A 285 29.50 -20.01 -6.86
C LEU A 285 28.17 -20.73 -6.66
N ASN A 286 28.23 -22.01 -6.26
CA ASN A 286 27.07 -22.79 -5.84
C ASN A 286 27.22 -23.15 -4.36
N ILE A 287 26.24 -22.81 -3.54
CA ILE A 287 26.22 -23.13 -2.12
C ILE A 287 24.94 -23.89 -1.80
N SER A 288 25.06 -25.02 -1.12
CA SER A 288 23.94 -25.80 -0.62
C SER A 288 24.13 -26.26 0.82
N ASN A 289 23.04 -26.43 1.55
CA ASN A 289 23.01 -27.06 2.88
C ASN A 289 24.01 -26.48 3.91
N SER A 290 24.44 -25.24 3.73
CA SER A 290 25.55 -24.65 4.47
C SER A 290 25.05 -23.61 5.47
N THR A 291 25.90 -23.25 6.43
CA THR A 291 25.52 -22.33 7.50
C THR A 291 26.62 -21.32 7.79
N PHE A 292 26.25 -20.04 7.79
CA PHE A 292 27.10 -18.89 8.07
C PHE A 292 26.63 -18.24 9.37
N ILE A 293 27.49 -18.20 10.40
CA ILE A 293 27.15 -17.70 11.74
C ILE A 293 28.15 -16.63 12.17
N ASN A 294 27.65 -15.48 12.63
CA ASN A 294 28.46 -14.41 13.23
C ASN A 294 29.65 -13.94 12.37
N ASN A 295 29.59 -14.08 11.05
CA ASN A 295 30.64 -13.57 10.18
C ASN A 295 30.48 -12.06 9.99
N SER A 296 31.59 -11.33 9.94
CA SER A 296 31.58 -9.89 9.73
C SER A 296 32.70 -9.40 8.83
N ALA A 297 32.39 -8.36 8.07
CA ALA A 297 33.27 -7.76 7.08
C ALA A 297 32.92 -6.29 6.88
N SER A 298 33.75 -5.54 6.13
CA SER A 298 33.40 -4.19 5.74
C SER A 298 32.12 -4.18 4.90
N ILE A 299 32.08 -5.01 3.85
CA ILE A 299 30.93 -5.22 2.95
C ILE A 299 30.56 -6.70 2.99
N ALA A 300 29.26 -7.02 3.02
CA ALA A 300 28.77 -8.39 2.91
C ALA A 300 29.34 -9.35 3.95
N GLY A 301 28.85 -9.33 5.20
CA GLY A 301 29.44 -10.10 6.30
C GLY A 301 29.76 -11.57 6.00
N SER A 302 28.99 -12.22 5.13
CA SER A 302 29.25 -13.59 4.68
C SER A 302 29.71 -13.72 3.24
N ILE A 303 29.03 -13.12 2.25
CA ILE A 303 29.33 -13.37 0.83
C ILE A 303 29.28 -12.08 0.01
N TYR A 304 30.42 -11.69 -0.54
CA TYR A 304 30.52 -10.65 -1.56
C TYR A 304 30.74 -11.27 -2.95
N THR A 305 29.95 -10.83 -3.94
CA THR A 305 30.12 -11.25 -5.33
C THR A 305 30.16 -10.07 -6.28
N LEU A 306 31.12 -10.11 -7.22
CA LEU A 306 31.29 -9.14 -8.30
C LEU A 306 31.34 -9.87 -9.64
N ASN A 307 30.46 -9.50 -10.58
CA ASN A 307 30.37 -10.12 -11.90
C ASN A 307 30.28 -11.67 -11.86
N SER A 308 29.80 -12.22 -10.75
CA SER A 308 29.87 -13.66 -10.46
C SER A 308 28.48 -14.24 -10.31
N LYS A 309 28.18 -15.32 -11.03
CA LYS A 309 26.88 -16.00 -10.90
C LYS A 309 26.86 -16.77 -9.58
N ILE A 310 25.89 -16.45 -8.72
CA ILE A 310 25.73 -17.13 -7.44
C ILE A 310 24.39 -17.86 -7.37
N ASN A 311 24.44 -19.11 -6.91
CA ASN A 311 23.27 -19.94 -6.58
C ASN A 311 23.39 -20.38 -5.11
N ILE A 312 22.44 -19.98 -4.28
CA ILE A 312 22.36 -20.36 -2.86
C ILE A 312 21.08 -21.18 -2.66
N GLU A 313 21.21 -22.37 -2.09
CA GLU A 313 20.08 -23.25 -1.77
C GLU A 313 20.18 -23.80 -0.34
N SER A 314 19.07 -23.90 0.38
CA SER A 314 19.00 -24.57 1.70
C SER A 314 20.08 -24.10 2.69
N THR A 315 20.36 -22.80 2.72
CA THR A 315 21.50 -22.22 3.45
C THR A 315 21.00 -21.26 4.54
N ASN A 316 21.72 -21.20 5.66
CA ASN A 316 21.39 -20.30 6.77
C ASN A 316 22.46 -19.21 6.93
N PHE A 317 22.04 -17.96 7.07
CA PHE A 317 22.85 -16.82 7.47
C PHE A 317 22.31 -16.29 8.79
N ILE A 318 23.13 -16.33 9.83
CA ILE A 318 22.75 -15.99 11.21
C ILE A 318 23.73 -14.95 11.73
N ASN A 319 23.22 -13.82 12.22
CA ASN A 319 24.01 -12.75 12.82
C ASN A 319 25.16 -12.23 11.93
N SER A 320 25.02 -12.29 10.60
CA SER A 320 26.05 -11.78 9.68
C SER A 320 26.03 -10.25 9.63
N LYS A 321 27.20 -9.61 9.63
CA LYS A 321 27.29 -8.14 9.74
C LYS A 321 28.21 -7.49 8.70
N ALA A 322 27.70 -6.48 8.02
CA ALA A 322 28.53 -5.50 7.31
C ALA A 322 28.79 -4.31 8.25
N LEU A 323 30.06 -4.02 8.52
CA LEU A 323 30.49 -3.03 9.52
C LEU A 323 30.49 -1.60 8.97
N TYR A 324 30.85 -1.42 7.70
CA TYR A 324 31.03 -0.09 7.09
C TYR A 324 30.26 0.07 5.76
N GLY A 325 30.05 -1.03 5.05
CA GLY A 325 29.41 -1.12 3.74
C GLY A 325 28.04 -1.77 3.80
N TRP A 326 27.60 -2.31 2.66
CA TRP A 326 26.23 -2.78 2.45
C TRP A 326 26.08 -4.30 2.43
N GLY A 327 24.83 -4.77 2.55
CA GLY A 327 24.46 -6.18 2.52
C GLY A 327 24.93 -6.88 3.79
N GLY A 328 24.14 -6.99 4.85
CA GLY A 328 24.66 -7.55 6.11
C GLY A 328 25.17 -8.99 6.00
N ALA A 329 24.55 -9.82 5.16
CA ALA A 329 25.01 -11.17 4.86
C ALA A 329 25.60 -11.30 3.46
N VAL A 330 24.85 -10.90 2.44
CA VAL A 330 25.17 -11.17 1.04
C VAL A 330 25.08 -9.89 0.21
N SER A 331 26.02 -9.72 -0.72
CA SER A 331 26.05 -8.61 -1.67
C SER A 331 26.32 -9.13 -3.08
N ILE A 332 25.43 -8.79 -4.01
CA ILE A 332 25.44 -9.26 -5.40
C ILE A 332 25.58 -8.08 -6.35
N GLN A 333 26.79 -7.91 -6.90
CA GLN A 333 27.09 -6.86 -7.85
C GLN A 333 27.17 -7.39 -9.29
N ASN A 334 26.48 -6.70 -10.21
CA ASN A 334 26.60 -6.90 -11.66
C ASN A 334 26.37 -8.34 -12.14
N SER A 335 25.49 -9.10 -11.47
CA SER A 335 25.31 -10.52 -11.79
C SER A 335 23.90 -11.04 -11.55
N SER A 336 23.46 -11.93 -12.45
CA SER A 336 22.19 -12.65 -12.30
C SER A 336 22.38 -13.88 -11.41
N SER A 337 21.47 -14.08 -10.46
CA SER A 337 21.70 -15.00 -9.33
C SER A 337 20.40 -15.64 -8.83
N THR A 338 20.53 -16.77 -8.12
CA THR A 338 19.40 -17.48 -7.51
C THR A 338 19.62 -17.73 -6.02
N ILE A 339 18.57 -17.51 -5.23
CA ILE A 339 18.52 -17.78 -3.80
C ILE A 339 17.24 -18.57 -3.53
N LYS A 340 17.37 -19.75 -2.92
CA LYS A 340 16.25 -20.67 -2.71
C LYS A 340 16.31 -21.29 -1.31
N ASN A 341 15.17 -21.43 -0.65
CA ASN A 341 15.09 -22.11 0.65
C ASN A 341 16.13 -21.61 1.65
N THR A 342 16.37 -20.29 1.69
CA THR A 342 17.48 -19.69 2.42
C THR A 342 16.96 -18.83 3.56
N ASN A 343 17.60 -18.92 4.73
CA ASN A 343 17.23 -18.14 5.92
C ASN A 343 18.27 -17.05 6.19
N PHE A 344 17.81 -15.82 6.36
CA PHE A 344 18.59 -14.67 6.81
C PHE A 344 18.03 -14.19 8.14
N THR A 345 18.75 -14.45 9.22
CA THR A 345 18.30 -14.16 10.59
C THR A 345 19.27 -13.24 11.30
N ASN A 346 18.77 -12.13 11.85
CA ASN A 346 19.57 -11.16 12.61
C ASN A 346 20.76 -10.57 11.84
N CYS A 347 20.70 -10.52 10.51
CA CYS A 347 21.76 -9.91 9.72
C CYS A 347 21.64 -8.37 9.77
N SER A 348 22.77 -7.67 9.76
CA SER A 348 22.78 -6.22 9.87
C SER A 348 23.80 -5.52 8.98
N SER A 349 23.40 -4.37 8.44
CA SER A 349 24.26 -3.44 7.73
C SER A 349 24.37 -2.15 8.55
N LEU A 350 25.50 -1.96 9.25
CA LEU A 350 25.69 -0.86 10.19
C LEU A 350 25.78 0.48 9.45
N ASN A 351 24.81 1.37 9.72
CA ASN A 351 24.71 2.71 9.10
C ASN A 351 24.64 2.72 7.56
N ASN A 352 24.31 1.59 6.93
CA ASN A 352 24.29 1.44 5.49
C ASN A 352 23.09 0.60 5.00
N VAL A 353 23.08 0.15 3.75
CA VAL A 353 21.89 -0.42 3.10
C VAL A 353 21.87 -1.95 3.09
N GLY A 354 20.68 -2.55 3.03
CA GLY A 354 20.45 -3.98 2.84
C GLY A 354 20.86 -4.82 4.05
N GLY A 355 19.96 -5.01 5.02
CA GLY A 355 20.33 -5.65 6.29
C GLY A 355 20.70 -7.12 6.15
N ALA A 356 20.11 -7.83 5.19
CA ALA A 356 20.55 -9.16 4.79
C ALA A 356 21.22 -9.15 3.42
N LEU A 357 20.54 -8.57 2.42
CA LEU A 357 20.91 -8.68 1.02
C LEU A 357 21.01 -7.31 0.36
N MET A 358 22.09 -7.11 -0.38
CA MET A 358 22.30 -5.98 -1.27
C MET A 358 22.43 -6.47 -2.71
N ILE A 359 21.63 -5.92 -3.64
CA ILE A 359 21.65 -6.25 -5.07
C ILE A 359 21.86 -4.96 -5.85
N TYR A 360 22.93 -4.87 -6.65
CA TYR A 360 23.15 -3.63 -7.38
C TYR A 360 23.96 -3.80 -8.66
N GLN A 361 23.74 -2.84 -9.55
CA GLN A 361 24.60 -2.62 -10.70
C GLN A 361 25.41 -1.33 -10.52
N MET A 362 26.67 -1.33 -10.97
CA MET A 362 27.48 -0.11 -11.09
C MET A 362 28.17 -0.06 -12.45
N ASN A 363 28.25 1.14 -13.03
CA ASN A 363 29.09 1.40 -14.20
C ASN A 363 30.55 1.47 -13.74
N TYR A 364 31.30 0.38 -13.87
CA TYR A 364 32.75 0.48 -14.02
C TYR A 364 33.06 0.91 -15.46
N GLU A 365 34.19 1.56 -15.73
CA GLU A 365 34.53 2.14 -17.03
C GLU A 365 34.40 1.15 -18.22
N ASP A 366 34.46 -0.17 -17.95
CA ASP A 366 34.30 -1.26 -18.93
C ASP A 366 32.85 -1.74 -19.19
N ILE A 367 31.85 -1.31 -18.39
CA ILE A 367 30.44 -1.74 -18.55
C ILE A 367 29.68 -0.86 -19.55
N SER A 368 30.33 0.17 -20.10
CA SER A 368 29.77 1.05 -21.15
C SER A 368 29.22 0.29 -22.38
N ASN A 369 29.62 -0.97 -22.58
CA ASN A 369 29.10 -1.87 -23.64
C ASN A 369 28.20 -3.02 -23.15
N SER A 370 28.02 -3.20 -21.83
CA SER A 370 27.17 -4.27 -21.29
C SER A 370 25.70 -3.82 -21.26
N ASN A 371 24.88 -4.43 -22.11
CA ASN A 371 23.42 -4.24 -22.14
C ASN A 371 22.68 -5.26 -21.24
N THR A 372 23.38 -5.99 -20.37
CA THR A 372 22.80 -7.11 -19.63
C THR A 372 22.18 -6.67 -18.31
N THR A 373 20.85 -6.80 -18.22
CA THR A 373 20.05 -6.61 -17.02
C THR A 373 20.42 -7.65 -15.95
N GLN A 374 20.74 -7.21 -14.73
CA GLN A 374 20.90 -8.08 -13.57
C GLN A 374 19.53 -8.66 -13.19
N ASN A 375 19.43 -9.99 -13.12
CA ASN A 375 18.21 -10.68 -12.70
C ASN A 375 18.47 -11.58 -11.49
N VAL A 376 17.84 -11.26 -10.37
CA VAL A 376 17.95 -12.05 -9.12
C VAL A 376 16.61 -12.70 -8.82
N ILE A 377 16.63 -14.01 -8.58
CA ILE A 377 15.46 -14.81 -8.24
C ILE A 377 15.60 -15.29 -6.80
N ILE A 378 14.61 -14.98 -5.96
CA ILE A 378 14.55 -15.36 -4.55
C ILE A 378 13.28 -16.17 -4.34
N THR A 379 13.40 -17.40 -3.84
CA THR A 379 12.26 -18.32 -3.67
C THR A 379 12.31 -19.03 -2.33
N ASP A 380 11.13 -19.27 -1.73
CA ASP A 380 10.98 -20.08 -0.51
C ASP A 380 11.90 -19.64 0.64
N SER A 381 12.23 -18.34 0.75
CA SER A 381 13.27 -17.82 1.64
C SER A 381 12.71 -16.97 2.78
N TYR A 382 13.44 -16.90 3.90
CA TYR A 382 13.00 -16.23 5.13
C TYR A 382 13.98 -15.12 5.52
N PHE A 383 13.45 -13.93 5.79
CA PHE A 383 14.19 -12.77 6.26
C PHE A 383 13.61 -12.37 7.63
N ILE A 384 14.34 -12.66 8.70
CA ILE A 384 13.89 -12.57 10.08
C ILE A 384 14.79 -11.60 10.85
N ASN A 385 14.20 -10.55 11.43
CA ASN A 385 14.88 -9.62 12.33
C ASN A 385 16.18 -9.00 11.76
N ASN A 386 16.21 -8.74 10.46
CA ASN A 386 17.36 -8.07 9.83
C ASN A 386 17.23 -6.55 9.97
N ASN A 387 18.36 -5.85 10.02
CA ASN A 387 18.34 -4.39 10.18
C ASN A 387 19.36 -3.62 9.31
N ALA A 388 18.98 -2.42 8.91
CA ALA A 388 19.81 -1.53 8.10
C ALA A 388 19.40 -0.05 8.24
N PHE A 389 20.14 0.85 7.60
CA PHE A 389 19.71 2.23 7.37
C PHE A 389 18.59 2.30 6.33
N TYR A 390 18.70 1.57 5.22
CA TYR A 390 17.65 1.40 4.21
C TYR A 390 17.53 -0.06 3.80
N GLY A 391 16.30 -0.56 3.62
CA GLY A 391 16.08 -1.95 3.22
C GLY A 391 16.46 -2.92 4.32
N GLY A 392 15.64 -3.02 5.37
CA GLY A 392 15.96 -3.81 6.56
C GLY A 392 16.30 -5.27 6.26
N ALA A 393 15.68 -5.86 5.23
CA ALA A 393 16.10 -7.15 4.69
C ALA A 393 16.85 -6.99 3.36
N ILE A 394 16.20 -6.42 2.35
CA ILE A 394 16.73 -6.34 0.98
C ILE A 394 16.85 -4.88 0.57
N CYS A 395 17.99 -4.53 0.00
CA CYS A 395 18.16 -3.30 -0.74
C CYS A 395 18.59 -3.58 -2.18
N THR A 396 17.97 -2.91 -3.15
CA THR A 396 18.33 -3.03 -4.57
C THR A 396 18.50 -1.69 -5.29
N PHE A 397 19.52 -1.61 -6.14
CA PHE A 397 19.85 -0.43 -6.94
C PHE A 397 20.14 -0.79 -8.41
N GLY A 398 19.38 -0.20 -9.33
CA GLY A 398 19.72 -0.18 -10.76
C GLY A 398 20.61 1.01 -11.13
N THR A 399 21.17 0.98 -12.34
CA THR A 399 22.11 2.02 -12.82
C THR A 399 21.46 2.99 -13.80
N ILE A 400 21.86 4.26 -13.76
CA ILE A 400 21.54 5.24 -14.81
C ILE A 400 22.74 5.31 -15.79
N LYS A 401 22.52 5.00 -17.07
CA LYS A 401 23.47 5.23 -18.17
C LYS A 401 23.81 6.72 -18.22
N ASN A 402 25.08 7.04 -18.04
CA ASN A 402 25.59 8.40 -18.04
C ASN A 402 25.55 8.96 -19.48
N THR A 403 24.46 9.60 -19.87
CA THR A 403 24.41 10.41 -21.09
C THR A 403 24.07 11.84 -20.69
N ARG A 404 24.74 12.82 -21.30
CA ARG A 404 24.51 14.27 -21.11
C ARG A 404 23.13 14.73 -21.63
N ASP A 405 22.17 13.82 -21.75
CA ASP A 405 20.84 14.04 -22.26
C ASP A 405 19.85 13.99 -21.10
N THR A 406 19.31 15.15 -20.74
CA THR A 406 18.42 15.36 -19.60
C THR A 406 16.98 14.88 -19.86
N THR A 407 16.76 14.04 -20.87
CA THR A 407 15.43 13.49 -21.18
C THR A 407 15.20 12.16 -20.46
N TYR A 408 14.35 12.24 -19.43
CA TYR A 408 14.02 11.25 -18.41
C TYR A 408 13.52 9.89 -18.94
N LEU A 409 13.88 8.80 -18.24
CA LEU A 409 13.44 7.38 -18.31
C LEU A 409 14.15 6.40 -19.28
N ASN A 410 14.71 6.80 -20.42
CA ASN A 410 15.24 5.83 -21.40
C ASN A 410 16.68 5.34 -21.12
N ASN A 411 17.31 5.83 -20.06
CA ASN A 411 18.72 5.56 -19.76
C ASN A 411 18.92 4.70 -18.51
N ILE A 412 17.90 4.05 -17.95
CA ILE A 412 18.06 3.18 -16.78
C ILE A 412 18.37 1.74 -17.24
N LEU A 413 19.42 1.13 -16.69
CA LEU A 413 19.66 -0.31 -16.69
C LEU A 413 19.08 -0.84 -15.37
N PRO A 414 17.82 -1.32 -15.34
CA PRO A 414 17.20 -1.74 -14.10
C PRO A 414 17.77 -3.08 -13.64
N SER A 415 17.92 -3.26 -12.33
CA SER A 415 17.98 -4.60 -11.74
C SER A 415 16.56 -5.16 -11.69
N VAL A 416 16.41 -6.45 -11.98
CA VAL A 416 15.15 -7.18 -11.86
C VAL A 416 15.27 -8.14 -10.68
N VAL A 417 14.36 -8.03 -9.71
CA VAL A 417 14.32 -8.90 -8.55
C VAL A 417 12.95 -9.55 -8.46
N ASN A 418 12.93 -10.87 -8.57
CA ASN A 418 11.71 -11.69 -8.48
C ASN A 418 11.75 -12.46 -7.17
N ILE A 419 10.77 -12.23 -6.30
CA ILE A 419 10.68 -12.80 -4.97
C ILE A 419 9.39 -13.61 -4.91
N THR A 420 9.46 -14.90 -4.60
CA THR A 420 8.27 -15.75 -4.47
C THR A 420 8.27 -16.63 -3.24
N ASN A 421 7.09 -16.91 -2.68
CA ASN A 421 6.92 -17.84 -1.54
C ASN A 421 7.81 -17.53 -0.33
N SER A 422 8.17 -16.27 -0.12
CA SER A 422 9.16 -15.84 0.87
C SER A 422 8.52 -15.03 2.00
N SER A 423 9.16 -15.01 3.17
CA SER A 423 8.66 -14.32 4.36
C SER A 423 9.63 -13.26 4.86
N PHE A 424 9.10 -12.10 5.23
CA PHE A 424 9.80 -10.96 5.80
C PHE A 424 9.19 -10.64 7.16
N PHE A 425 9.85 -11.05 8.23
CA PHE A 425 9.35 -10.96 9.60
C PHE A 425 10.26 -10.08 10.46
N ASP A 426 9.69 -9.05 11.11
CA ASP A 426 10.38 -8.16 12.07
C ASP A 426 11.66 -7.49 11.56
N ASN A 427 11.76 -7.24 10.24
CA ASN A 427 12.91 -6.52 9.70
C ASN A 427 12.76 -5.01 9.96
N SER A 428 13.87 -4.30 10.12
CA SER A 428 13.85 -2.88 10.46
C SER A 428 14.79 -2.02 9.63
N ALA A 429 14.33 -0.84 9.25
CA ALA A 429 15.16 0.20 8.66
C ALA A 429 15.14 1.45 9.54
N LEU A 430 16.25 2.20 9.60
CA LEU A 430 16.20 3.55 10.17
C LEU A 430 15.41 4.48 9.26
N PHE A 431 15.82 4.51 7.99
CA PHE A 431 15.31 5.12 6.76
C PHE A 431 14.00 4.57 6.23
N ASP A 432 14.04 4.21 4.95
CA ASP A 432 12.91 3.69 4.20
C ASP A 432 13.11 2.20 3.90
N GLY A 433 12.00 1.49 3.66
CA GLY A 433 12.01 0.08 3.29
C GLY A 433 12.29 -0.83 4.49
N GLY A 434 11.36 -0.91 5.44
CA GLY A 434 11.51 -1.78 6.62
C GLY A 434 11.86 -3.23 6.27
N ALA A 435 11.29 -3.74 5.17
CA ALA A 435 11.72 -5.00 4.55
C ALA A 435 12.54 -4.75 3.27
N ILE A 436 11.96 -4.04 2.29
CA ILE A 436 12.54 -3.87 0.96
C ILE A 436 12.70 -2.39 0.63
N TYR A 437 13.91 -2.00 0.24
CA TYR A 437 14.19 -0.72 -0.39
C TYR A 437 14.65 -0.95 -1.83
N SER A 438 13.96 -0.33 -2.79
CA SER A 438 14.24 -0.45 -4.21
C SER A 438 14.40 0.92 -4.87
N MET A 439 15.52 1.11 -5.55
CA MET A 439 15.80 2.28 -6.38
C MET A 439 16.19 1.82 -7.78
N TYR A 440 15.57 2.39 -8.81
CA TYR A 440 15.85 2.08 -10.22
C TYR A 440 15.73 0.59 -10.58
N SER A 441 15.00 -0.20 -9.79
CA SER A 441 14.91 -1.66 -9.93
C SER A 441 13.45 -2.11 -10.05
N ASN A 442 13.20 -3.11 -10.90
CA ASN A 442 11.90 -3.74 -11.04
C ASN A 442 11.76 -4.87 -10.02
N ILE A 443 10.73 -4.79 -9.17
CA ILE A 443 10.42 -5.79 -8.16
C ILE A 443 9.14 -6.54 -8.54
N THR A 444 9.21 -7.86 -8.52
CA THR A 444 8.03 -8.73 -8.58
C THR A 444 7.98 -9.56 -7.31
N SER A 445 6.90 -9.42 -6.54
CA SER A 445 6.65 -10.10 -5.27
C SER A 445 5.40 -10.96 -5.40
N ILE A 446 5.53 -12.30 -5.39
CA ILE A 446 4.40 -13.23 -5.56
C ILE A 446 4.30 -14.18 -4.36
N ASN A 447 3.13 -14.29 -3.74
CA ASN A 447 2.91 -15.22 -2.62
C ASN A 447 3.90 -15.01 -1.45
N ASN A 448 4.22 -13.76 -1.14
CA ASN A 448 5.13 -13.41 -0.04
C ASN A 448 4.37 -12.89 1.17
N ASN A 449 4.95 -13.03 2.36
CA ASN A 449 4.38 -12.46 3.58
C ASN A 449 5.33 -11.41 4.19
N PHE A 450 4.80 -10.23 4.52
CA PHE A 450 5.52 -9.13 5.15
C PHE A 450 4.83 -8.78 6.47
N THR A 451 5.42 -9.17 7.60
CA THR A 451 4.83 -9.02 8.94
C THR A 451 5.80 -8.35 9.93
N TYR A 452 5.30 -7.43 10.76
CA TYR A 452 6.07 -6.73 11.81
C TYR A 452 7.30 -5.95 11.34
N ASN A 453 7.43 -5.67 10.05
CA ASN A 453 8.56 -4.86 9.57
C ASN A 453 8.35 -3.39 9.97
N LYS A 454 9.43 -2.69 10.30
CA LYS A 454 9.36 -1.37 10.94
C LYS A 454 10.36 -0.36 10.39
N ILE A 455 10.01 0.91 10.60
CA ILE A 455 10.88 2.06 10.32
C ILE A 455 11.02 2.86 11.61
N ASN A 456 12.25 3.24 11.94
CA ASN A 456 12.56 3.88 13.23
C ASN A 456 12.75 5.42 13.15
N ASN A 457 12.68 6.04 11.97
CA ASN A 457 12.83 7.49 11.81
C ASN A 457 11.52 8.18 11.39
N THR A 458 11.10 9.18 12.16
CA THR A 458 9.87 9.96 11.92
C THR A 458 9.92 10.88 10.70
N LYS A 459 11.11 11.16 10.15
CA LYS A 459 11.30 11.99 8.95
C LYS A 459 11.31 11.20 7.63
N SER A 460 11.22 9.88 7.70
CA SER A 460 11.22 8.98 6.54
C SER A 460 9.94 9.15 5.70
N LEU A 461 10.05 8.91 4.39
CA LEU A 461 8.88 8.84 3.51
C LEU A 461 8.10 7.54 3.73
N GLY A 462 8.83 6.47 4.05
CA GLY A 462 8.45 5.29 4.82
C GLY A 462 7.48 4.28 4.17
N GLY A 463 7.88 3.01 4.24
CA GLY A 463 7.18 1.83 3.73
C GLY A 463 7.84 0.55 4.26
N THR A 464 7.06 -0.50 4.54
CA THR A 464 7.58 -1.88 4.54
C THR A 464 8.29 -2.18 3.23
N ILE A 465 7.70 -1.69 2.12
CA ILE A 465 8.28 -1.70 0.80
C ILE A 465 8.39 -0.26 0.30
N PHE A 466 9.60 0.16 -0.06
CA PHE A 466 9.87 1.44 -0.71
C PHE A 466 10.36 1.20 -2.14
N ALA A 467 9.74 1.85 -3.12
CA ALA A 467 10.10 1.75 -4.53
C ALA A 467 10.20 3.12 -5.20
N TYR A 468 11.35 3.40 -5.80
CA TYR A 468 11.64 4.64 -6.52
C TYR A 468 12.20 4.36 -7.90
N ARG A 469 11.57 4.91 -8.96
CA ARG A 469 12.03 4.79 -10.35
C ARG A 469 12.26 3.35 -10.90
N GLY A 470 11.51 2.35 -10.43
CA GLY A 470 11.36 1.02 -11.03
C GLY A 470 10.00 0.36 -10.72
N ASN A 471 9.53 -0.53 -11.60
CA ASN A 471 8.17 -1.11 -11.50
C ASN A 471 8.02 -1.99 -10.26
N LEU A 472 6.88 -1.87 -9.57
CA LEU A 472 6.55 -2.70 -8.41
C LEU A 472 5.31 -3.55 -8.70
N THR A 473 5.48 -4.87 -8.71
CA THR A 473 4.38 -5.85 -8.81
C THR A 473 4.29 -6.66 -7.52
N ILE A 474 3.09 -6.74 -6.94
CA ILE A 474 2.76 -7.52 -5.75
C ILE A 474 1.52 -8.35 -6.08
N ASN A 475 1.61 -9.67 -5.97
CA ASN A 475 0.51 -10.56 -6.28
C ASN A 475 0.40 -11.68 -5.23
N LYS A 476 -0.81 -11.96 -4.74
CA LYS A 476 -1.03 -13.04 -3.75
C LYS A 476 -0.20 -12.87 -2.47
N SER A 477 0.21 -11.66 -2.12
CA SER A 477 1.10 -11.42 -0.97
C SER A 477 0.33 -10.83 0.22
N GLY A 478 0.81 -11.05 1.44
CA GLY A 478 0.29 -10.42 2.66
C GLY A 478 1.22 -9.31 3.15
N ILE A 479 0.69 -8.13 3.42
CA ILE A 479 1.41 -7.01 4.06
C ILE A 479 0.61 -6.65 5.31
N MET A 480 1.07 -7.18 6.45
CA MET A 480 0.29 -7.30 7.68
C MET A 480 1.08 -6.83 8.89
N ASP A 481 0.41 -6.27 9.89
CA ASP A 481 0.99 -5.88 11.19
C ASP A 481 2.34 -5.15 11.14
N ASN A 482 2.60 -4.36 10.10
CA ASN A 482 3.86 -3.63 10.02
C ASN A 482 3.80 -2.40 10.94
N ASN A 483 4.94 -1.97 11.46
CA ASN A 483 5.05 -0.88 12.43
C ASN A 483 5.95 0.24 11.85
N ASN A 484 5.62 0.73 10.66
CA ASN A 484 6.27 1.89 10.06
C ASN A 484 5.61 3.18 10.55
N ILE A 485 6.39 4.23 10.76
CA ILE A 485 5.89 5.54 11.20
C ILE A 485 5.12 6.28 10.07
N SER A 486 5.08 5.72 8.85
CA SER A 486 4.47 6.30 7.64
C SER A 486 3.62 5.25 6.89
N TYR A 487 3.69 5.17 5.55
CA TYR A 487 2.92 4.22 4.74
C TYR A 487 3.43 2.78 4.89
N ALA A 488 2.65 1.78 4.45
CA ALA A 488 3.12 0.40 4.32
C ALA A 488 3.85 0.18 2.99
N ILE A 489 3.38 0.85 1.92
CA ILE A 489 4.01 0.84 0.60
C ILE A 489 4.18 2.28 0.13
N TYR A 490 5.41 2.63 -0.24
CA TYR A 490 5.72 3.89 -0.90
C TYR A 490 6.19 3.63 -2.33
N ASN A 491 5.49 4.20 -3.32
CA ASN A 491 5.85 4.08 -4.73
C ASN A 491 5.93 5.45 -5.41
N HIS A 492 7.09 5.76 -6.00
CA HIS A 492 7.38 7.06 -6.60
C HIS A 492 7.86 6.94 -8.06
N GLU A 493 7.12 7.60 -8.97
CA GLU A 493 7.41 7.67 -10.42
C GLU A 493 7.43 6.32 -11.18
N ASN A 494 6.63 5.32 -10.76
CA ASN A 494 6.65 3.95 -11.35
C ASN A 494 5.27 3.35 -11.61
N ASP A 495 5.21 2.36 -12.50
CA ASP A 495 4.05 1.49 -12.59
C ASP A 495 3.92 0.64 -11.32
N LEU A 496 2.72 0.61 -10.74
CA LEU A 496 2.38 -0.19 -9.57
C LEU A 496 1.29 -1.20 -9.92
N ASN A 497 1.50 -2.48 -9.61
CA ASN A 497 0.50 -3.52 -9.77
C ASN A 497 0.37 -4.36 -8.49
N ILE A 498 -0.71 -4.17 -7.73
CA ILE A 498 -1.02 -4.95 -6.53
C ILE A 498 -2.33 -5.68 -6.76
N THR A 499 -2.32 -7.00 -6.72
CA THR A 499 -3.52 -7.82 -6.97
C THR A 499 -3.60 -9.05 -6.09
N ASN A 500 -4.82 -9.51 -5.77
CA ASN A 500 -5.07 -10.74 -5.00
C ASN A 500 -4.32 -10.80 -3.65
N SER A 501 -3.94 -9.65 -3.11
CA SER A 501 -3.06 -9.52 -1.93
C SER A 501 -3.86 -9.05 -0.71
N ILE A 502 -3.29 -9.18 0.47
CA ILE A 502 -3.84 -8.64 1.72
C ILE A 502 -3.03 -7.41 2.10
N ILE A 503 -3.73 -6.32 2.37
CA ILE A 503 -3.14 -5.06 2.80
C ILE A 503 -3.82 -4.65 4.10
N GLU A 504 -3.08 -4.67 5.20
CA GLU A 504 -3.54 -4.36 6.56
C GLU A 504 -2.80 -3.14 7.13
N THR A 505 -3.39 -2.52 8.17
CA THR A 505 -2.92 -1.31 8.85
C THR A 505 -1.47 -1.36 9.29
N ASN A 506 -0.95 -0.15 9.46
CA ASN A 506 0.33 0.13 10.06
C ASN A 506 0.13 0.57 11.52
N HIS A 507 0.67 -0.19 12.49
CA HIS A 507 0.36 -0.05 13.92
C HIS A 507 0.89 1.24 14.58
N ALA A 508 1.78 1.98 13.93
CA ALA A 508 2.47 3.11 14.57
C ALA A 508 1.58 4.34 14.81
N ILE A 509 0.58 4.59 13.96
CA ILE A 509 -0.28 5.79 14.02
C ILE A 509 -1.66 5.45 13.43
N ASP A 510 -2.71 5.54 14.26
CA ASP A 510 -4.11 5.43 13.84
C ASP A 510 -4.36 6.37 12.63
N ASN A 511 -4.93 5.82 11.56
CA ASN A 511 -5.29 6.49 10.31
C ASN A 511 -4.21 6.76 9.24
N THR A 512 -3.03 6.14 9.33
CA THR A 512 -2.01 6.29 8.27
C THR A 512 -2.37 5.51 7.00
N PRO A 513 -2.33 6.12 5.79
CA PRO A 513 -2.64 5.43 4.54
C PRO A 513 -1.74 4.22 4.29
N TYR A 514 -2.29 3.11 3.79
CA TYR A 514 -1.48 1.92 3.50
C TYR A 514 -0.53 2.15 2.34
N ILE A 515 -0.97 2.91 1.32
CA ILE A 515 -0.20 3.13 0.10
C ILE A 515 -0.08 4.61 -0.20
N LYS A 516 1.16 5.06 -0.43
CA LYS A 516 1.45 6.37 -1.03
C LYS A 516 1.87 6.18 -2.48
N LEU A 517 1.10 6.79 -3.39
CA LEU A 517 1.53 6.95 -4.78
C LEU A 517 1.91 8.41 -5.02
N ASN A 518 3.15 8.62 -5.43
CA ASN A 518 3.63 9.92 -5.87
C ASN A 518 4.04 9.79 -7.34
N THR A 519 3.05 9.90 -8.23
CA THR A 519 3.24 9.69 -9.67
C THR A 519 2.60 10.81 -10.48
N THR A 520 3.34 11.38 -11.43
CA THR A 520 2.80 12.31 -12.43
C THR A 520 2.51 11.65 -13.78
N ARG A 521 2.97 10.40 -14.03
CA ARG A 521 2.96 9.73 -15.34
C ARG A 521 2.76 8.20 -15.37
N SER A 522 2.40 7.55 -14.25
CA SER A 522 2.46 6.08 -14.14
C SER A 522 1.10 5.38 -14.24
N LYS A 523 1.09 4.13 -14.71
CA LYS A 523 -0.09 3.24 -14.65
C LYS A 523 -0.12 2.54 -13.29
N PHE A 524 -1.31 2.41 -12.71
CA PHE A 524 -1.44 1.66 -11.47
C PHE A 524 -2.70 0.81 -11.43
N THR A 525 -2.57 -0.39 -10.87
CA THR A 525 -3.63 -1.38 -10.66
C THR A 525 -3.53 -1.85 -9.23
N ILE A 526 -4.57 -1.69 -8.42
CA ILE A 526 -4.61 -2.13 -7.01
C ILE A 526 -5.88 -2.94 -6.70
N GLU A 527 -6.26 -3.78 -7.67
CA GLU A 527 -7.55 -4.44 -7.75
C GLU A 527 -7.57 -5.82 -7.08
N SER A 528 -8.73 -6.26 -6.62
CA SER A 528 -8.96 -7.62 -6.08
C SER A 528 -8.15 -7.96 -4.83
N ASN A 529 -7.74 -6.94 -4.07
CA ASN A 529 -7.05 -7.12 -2.79
C ASN A 529 -8.05 -7.18 -1.63
N TRP A 530 -7.68 -7.84 -0.54
CA TRP A 530 -8.36 -7.77 0.75
C TRP A 530 -7.77 -6.65 1.59
N TRP A 531 -8.62 -5.75 2.08
CA TRP A 531 -8.23 -4.51 2.75
C TRP A 531 -8.65 -4.50 4.23
N THR A 532 -8.67 -5.69 4.84
CA THR A 532 -9.13 -5.94 6.21
C THR A 532 -10.53 -5.40 6.53
N ASN A 533 -11.34 -5.10 5.52
CA ASN A 533 -12.69 -4.57 5.66
C ASN A 533 -13.47 -4.77 4.36
N ASN A 534 -14.76 -5.09 4.46
CA ASN A 534 -15.68 -5.15 3.31
C ASN A 534 -15.94 -3.79 2.66
N ASN A 535 -15.81 -2.70 3.41
CA ASN A 535 -16.07 -1.32 2.95
C ASN A 535 -14.87 -0.40 3.27
N PRO A 536 -13.74 -0.54 2.56
CA PRO A 536 -12.55 0.27 2.84
C PRO A 536 -12.77 1.76 2.55
N ASN A 537 -12.26 2.64 3.42
CA ASN A 537 -12.22 4.08 3.15
C ASN A 537 -11.08 4.40 2.16
N TRP A 538 -11.38 4.40 0.86
CA TRP A 538 -10.34 4.56 -0.18
C TRP A 538 -9.53 5.85 -0.09
N LYS A 539 -10.13 6.95 0.38
CA LYS A 539 -9.43 8.22 0.54
C LYS A 539 -8.33 8.10 1.61
N GLN A 540 -8.66 7.43 2.71
CA GLN A 540 -7.73 7.11 3.78
C GLN A 540 -6.69 6.09 3.31
N GLN A 541 -7.09 5.01 2.65
CA GLN A 541 -6.16 3.94 2.29
C GLN A 541 -5.12 4.32 1.24
N LEU A 542 -5.42 5.33 0.40
CA LEU A 542 -4.61 5.71 -0.75
C LEU A 542 -4.11 7.17 -0.69
N ASN A 543 -4.04 7.77 0.49
CA ASN A 543 -3.51 9.12 0.70
C ASN A 543 -4.07 10.17 -0.29
N ASP A 544 -5.39 10.37 -0.32
CA ASP A 544 -6.06 11.42 -1.12
C ASP A 544 -5.88 11.34 -2.65
N ILE A 545 -5.40 10.22 -3.17
CA ILE A 545 -5.43 9.98 -4.61
C ILE A 545 -6.91 9.87 -5.01
N LYS A 546 -7.32 10.58 -6.08
CA LYS A 546 -8.66 10.47 -6.68
C LYS A 546 -8.83 9.14 -7.41
N TYR A 547 -8.65 8.04 -6.70
CA TYR A 547 -8.77 6.69 -7.22
C TYR A 547 -9.50 5.81 -6.21
N THR A 548 -10.38 4.97 -6.75
CA THR A 548 -11.10 3.94 -6.01
C THR A 548 -10.96 2.65 -6.80
N PRO A 549 -10.44 1.57 -6.20
CA PRO A 549 -10.40 0.26 -6.86
C PRO A 549 -11.79 -0.14 -7.34
N LYS A 550 -11.87 -0.70 -8.54
CA LYS A 550 -13.13 -1.22 -9.10
C LYS A 550 -13.52 -2.52 -8.41
N THR A 551 -12.54 -3.31 -8.00
CA THR A 551 -12.75 -4.59 -7.34
C THR A 551 -11.89 -4.74 -6.10
N TRP A 552 -12.48 -5.32 -5.05
CA TRP A 552 -11.79 -5.73 -3.84
C TRP A 552 -12.46 -6.96 -3.25
N THR A 553 -11.70 -7.76 -2.50
CA THR A 553 -12.19 -8.96 -1.83
C THR A 553 -13.17 -8.59 -0.72
N ILE A 554 -14.20 -9.40 -0.49
CA ILE A 554 -15.15 -9.24 0.60
C ILE A 554 -15.27 -10.54 1.42
N MET A 555 -15.37 -10.38 2.74
CA MET A 555 -15.73 -11.38 3.71
C MET A 555 -17.26 -11.55 3.77
N LYS A 556 -17.74 -12.79 3.66
CA LYS A 556 -19.15 -13.16 3.80
C LYS A 556 -19.31 -14.18 4.91
N PHE A 557 -20.42 -14.08 5.64
CA PHE A 557 -20.79 -15.06 6.65
C PHE A 557 -22.27 -15.40 6.50
N THR A 558 -22.55 -16.63 6.07
CA THR A 558 -23.88 -17.06 5.63
C THR A 558 -24.33 -18.30 6.37
N ASN A 559 -25.65 -18.39 6.59
CA ASN A 559 -26.31 -19.61 7.03
C ASN A 559 -26.71 -20.43 5.79
N THR A 560 -26.22 -21.67 5.69
CA THR A 560 -26.45 -22.60 4.57
C THR A 560 -27.33 -23.79 4.96
N THR A 561 -28.02 -23.70 6.10
CA THR A 561 -28.87 -24.78 6.64
C THR A 561 -30.06 -25.08 5.72
N PRO A 562 -30.25 -26.34 5.30
CA PRO A 562 -31.46 -26.77 4.61
C PRO A 562 -32.70 -26.62 5.51
N LEU A 563 -33.87 -26.36 4.91
CA LEU A 563 -35.15 -26.35 5.64
C LEU A 563 -35.33 -27.69 6.37
N ASN A 564 -35.52 -27.64 7.70
CA ASN A 564 -35.83 -28.75 8.63
C ASN A 564 -34.68 -29.37 9.44
N GLU A 565 -33.49 -28.77 9.50
CA GLU A 565 -32.41 -29.25 10.37
C GLU A 565 -32.31 -28.50 11.71
N THR A 566 -31.99 -29.22 12.78
CA THR A 566 -31.74 -28.66 14.13
C THR A 566 -30.33 -28.10 14.29
N THR A 567 -29.43 -28.37 13.34
CA THR A 567 -28.05 -27.88 13.31
C THR A 567 -27.94 -26.78 12.27
N ILE A 568 -27.33 -25.65 12.63
CA ILE A 568 -27.12 -24.54 11.71
C ILE A 568 -25.78 -24.72 10.99
N ASN A 569 -25.81 -24.88 9.67
CA ASN A 569 -24.62 -24.87 8.83
C ASN A 569 -24.22 -23.43 8.51
N LEU A 570 -22.98 -23.09 8.79
CA LEU A 570 -22.40 -21.77 8.65
C LEU A 570 -21.27 -21.81 7.63
N THR A 571 -21.19 -20.79 6.78
CA THR A 571 -20.11 -20.66 5.81
C THR A 571 -19.50 -19.28 5.94
N LEU A 572 -18.20 -19.23 6.22
CA LEU A 572 -17.40 -18.01 6.19
C LEU A 572 -16.54 -18.03 4.92
N SER A 573 -16.60 -16.99 4.11
CA SER A 573 -15.86 -16.93 2.86
C SER A 573 -15.18 -15.58 2.61
N LEU A 574 -14.00 -15.63 1.99
CA LEU A 574 -13.23 -14.53 1.41
C LEU A 574 -13.06 -14.70 -0.11
N ASN A 575 -13.59 -15.75 -0.71
CA ASN A 575 -13.43 -16.10 -2.13
C ASN A 575 -14.30 -15.27 -3.10
N THR A 576 -14.78 -14.08 -2.72
CA THR A 576 -15.62 -13.25 -3.61
C THR A 576 -15.21 -11.79 -3.61
N LEU A 577 -15.37 -11.14 -4.77
CA LEU A 577 -15.22 -9.71 -4.94
C LEU A 577 -16.50 -8.96 -4.58
N ASN A 578 -16.37 -7.67 -4.31
CA ASN A 578 -17.45 -6.69 -4.16
C ASN A 578 -18.47 -6.69 -5.33
N ASN A 579 -18.08 -7.10 -6.53
CA ASN A 579 -18.95 -7.21 -7.70
C ASN A 579 -19.59 -8.61 -7.88
N GLY A 580 -19.43 -9.50 -6.89
CA GLY A 580 -19.98 -10.85 -6.88
C GLY A 580 -19.16 -11.91 -7.64
N LYS A 581 -18.08 -11.53 -8.32
CA LYS A 581 -17.22 -12.51 -9.03
C LYS A 581 -16.41 -13.35 -8.02
N PRO A 582 -16.21 -14.65 -8.28
CA PRO A 582 -15.40 -15.51 -7.43
C PRO A 582 -13.89 -15.23 -7.61
N ILE A 583 -13.13 -15.57 -6.58
CA ILE A 583 -11.66 -15.51 -6.52
C ILE A 583 -11.19 -16.87 -5.97
N THR A 584 -10.22 -17.51 -6.62
CA THR A 584 -9.74 -18.83 -6.21
C THR A 584 -8.42 -18.78 -5.44
N ASP A 585 -7.64 -17.71 -5.60
CA ASP A 585 -6.24 -17.67 -5.17
C ASP A 585 -6.00 -16.52 -4.20
N LEU A 586 -6.38 -16.73 -2.93
CA LEU A 586 -6.12 -15.80 -1.82
C LEU A 586 -5.12 -16.40 -0.82
N PRO A 587 -4.35 -15.56 -0.11
CA PRO A 587 -3.49 -16.03 0.96
C PRO A 587 -4.31 -16.54 2.16
N ILE A 588 -3.71 -17.44 2.94
CA ILE A 588 -4.32 -18.06 4.12
C ILE A 588 -4.55 -17.02 5.22
N ARG A 589 -5.73 -17.01 5.85
CA ARG A 589 -6.10 -16.08 6.94
C ARG A 589 -6.46 -16.78 8.22
N TYR A 590 -6.30 -16.09 9.36
CA TYR A 590 -6.81 -16.55 10.64
C TYR A 590 -8.25 -16.08 10.84
N ALA A 591 -9.15 -17.00 11.16
CA ALA A 591 -10.56 -16.75 11.39
C ALA A 591 -10.98 -17.18 12.79
N VAL A 592 -11.75 -16.34 13.47
CA VAL A 592 -12.32 -16.60 14.80
C VAL A 592 -13.85 -16.56 14.70
N PHE A 593 -14.54 -17.52 15.31
CA PHE A 593 -15.99 -17.60 15.40
C PHE A 593 -16.43 -17.47 16.85
N ASN A 594 -17.46 -16.66 17.10
CA ASN A 594 -18.05 -16.51 18.42
C ASN A 594 -19.57 -16.70 18.35
N ALA A 595 -20.15 -17.31 19.38
CA ALA A 595 -21.59 -17.43 19.55
C ALA A 595 -21.95 -17.09 21.00
N THR A 596 -22.99 -16.26 21.19
CA THR A 596 -23.46 -15.87 22.53
C THR A 596 -24.18 -16.98 23.28
N ASN A 597 -24.84 -17.88 22.56
CA ASN A 597 -25.52 -19.06 23.07
C ASN A 597 -25.21 -20.24 22.15
N GLY A 598 -25.32 -21.49 22.64
CA GLY A 598 -25.07 -22.72 21.88
C GLY A 598 -23.58 -23.05 21.71
N ILE A 599 -23.27 -24.04 20.87
CA ILE A 599 -21.92 -24.59 20.67
C ILE A 599 -21.55 -24.49 19.19
N LEU A 600 -20.41 -23.86 18.91
CA LEU A 600 -19.75 -23.88 17.60
C LEU A 600 -18.79 -25.06 17.52
N LYS A 601 -18.72 -25.71 16.36
CA LYS A 601 -17.78 -26.81 16.13
C LYS A 601 -16.33 -26.32 16.05
N ILE A 602 -16.13 -25.15 15.46
CA ILE A 602 -14.82 -24.52 15.28
C ILE A 602 -14.90 -23.10 15.88
N ASN A 603 -14.07 -22.80 16.88
CA ASN A 603 -13.98 -21.46 17.45
C ASN A 603 -12.91 -20.62 16.74
N GLU A 604 -11.85 -21.25 16.23
CA GLU A 604 -10.79 -20.58 15.49
C GLU A 604 -10.13 -21.54 14.49
N THR A 605 -9.67 -21.02 13.35
CA THR A 605 -9.01 -21.81 12.31
C THR A 605 -8.35 -20.92 11.28
N PHE A 606 -7.43 -21.49 10.48
CA PHE A 606 -7.01 -20.87 9.24
C PHE A 606 -8.03 -21.13 8.11
N ILE A 607 -8.20 -20.17 7.21
CA ILE A 607 -9.10 -20.20 6.05
C ILE A 607 -8.34 -19.81 4.78
N GLN A 608 -8.54 -20.57 3.70
CA GLN A 608 -8.12 -20.19 2.36
C GLN A 608 -9.36 -20.13 1.46
N GLY A 609 -9.94 -18.93 1.34
CA GLY A 609 -11.13 -18.71 0.53
C GLY A 609 -12.45 -19.04 1.22
N GLU A 610 -12.66 -20.24 1.76
CA GLU A 610 -13.92 -20.62 2.41
C GLU A 610 -13.72 -21.66 3.53
N ILE A 611 -14.53 -21.58 4.59
CA ILE A 611 -14.60 -22.59 5.64
C ILE A 611 -16.07 -22.80 6.06
N ASN A 612 -16.44 -24.06 6.27
CA ASN A 612 -17.73 -24.44 6.81
C ASN A 612 -17.61 -24.73 8.31
N ASN A 613 -18.57 -24.26 9.07
CA ASN A 613 -18.70 -24.45 10.50
C ASN A 613 -20.14 -24.87 10.83
N THR A 614 -20.36 -25.43 12.01
CA THR A 614 -21.71 -25.84 12.44
C THR A 614 -21.99 -25.30 13.82
N HIS A 615 -23.22 -24.87 14.04
CA HIS A 615 -23.71 -24.37 15.31
C HIS A 615 -24.89 -25.21 15.80
N THR A 616 -24.87 -25.60 17.08
CA THR A 616 -25.94 -26.39 17.73
C THR A 616 -26.40 -25.70 19.02
N GLY A 617 -27.72 -25.62 19.23
CA GLY A 617 -28.33 -25.00 20.42
C GLY A 617 -29.22 -23.80 20.11
N ASN A 618 -29.58 -23.04 21.15
CA ASN A 618 -30.49 -21.89 21.03
C ASN A 618 -29.85 -20.75 20.23
N TYR A 619 -30.66 -20.11 19.38
CA TYR A 619 -30.24 -19.00 18.53
C TYR A 619 -29.79 -17.80 19.39
N GLY A 620 -28.51 -17.49 19.34
CA GLY A 620 -27.91 -16.24 19.82
C GLY A 620 -27.23 -15.48 18.68
N ASP A 621 -26.60 -14.36 19.01
CA ASP A 621 -25.68 -13.68 18.10
C ASP A 621 -24.48 -14.57 17.79
N ILE A 622 -24.25 -14.84 16.50
CA ILE A 622 -23.08 -15.55 15.98
C ILE A 622 -22.27 -14.57 15.15
N THR A 623 -20.96 -14.48 15.38
CA THR A 623 -20.05 -13.61 14.63
C THR A 623 -18.84 -14.40 14.12
N ALA A 624 -18.20 -13.86 13.10
CA ALA A 624 -16.92 -14.33 12.60
C ALA A 624 -15.97 -13.13 12.40
N THR A 625 -14.69 -13.29 12.73
CA THR A 625 -13.67 -12.24 12.68
C THR A 625 -12.47 -12.71 11.86
N ILE A 626 -12.01 -11.87 10.92
CA ILE A 626 -10.75 -12.02 10.20
C ILE A 626 -10.06 -10.65 10.20
N ASP A 627 -8.80 -10.57 10.65
CA ASP A 627 -7.98 -9.34 10.73
C ASP A 627 -8.63 -8.20 11.49
N GLY A 628 -9.23 -8.54 12.63
CA GLY A 628 -9.99 -7.58 13.42
C GLY A 628 -11.34 -7.18 12.82
N TYR A 629 -11.63 -7.50 11.54
CA TYR A 629 -12.95 -7.26 10.96
C TYR A 629 -13.95 -8.33 11.35
N THR A 630 -14.94 -7.93 12.14
CA THR A 630 -15.99 -8.82 12.64
C THR A 630 -17.29 -8.65 11.85
N ILE A 631 -17.82 -9.75 11.33
CA ILE A 631 -19.13 -9.84 10.68
C ILE A 631 -20.09 -10.68 11.52
N LYS A 632 -21.33 -10.22 11.67
CA LYS A 632 -22.38 -10.94 12.39
C LYS A 632 -23.25 -11.74 11.41
N LEU A 633 -23.59 -12.97 11.76
CA LEU A 633 -24.48 -13.83 10.99
C LEU A 633 -25.86 -13.19 10.88
N SER A 634 -26.36 -13.05 9.66
CA SER A 634 -27.72 -12.59 9.39
C SER A 634 -28.66 -13.80 9.27
N ASN A 635 -29.72 -13.85 10.08
CA ASN A 635 -30.74 -14.93 10.02
C ASN A 635 -31.70 -14.79 8.83
N LYS A 636 -31.43 -13.85 7.92
CA LYS A 636 -32.33 -13.47 6.83
C LYS A 636 -31.70 -13.83 5.48
N GLU A 637 -32.49 -14.42 4.58
CA GLU A 637 -32.09 -14.83 3.24
C GLU A 637 -31.63 -13.63 2.39
N ILE A 638 -30.64 -13.81 1.51
CA ILE A 638 -30.24 -12.76 0.56
C ILE A 638 -31.22 -12.75 -0.62
N PRO A 639 -31.95 -11.65 -0.87
CA PRO A 639 -32.89 -11.61 -1.99
C PRO A 639 -32.14 -11.39 -3.32
N THR A 640 -32.62 -12.01 -4.40
CA THR A 640 -32.10 -11.90 -5.77
C THR A 640 -32.60 -10.61 -6.43
N LEU A 641 -31.86 -9.52 -6.27
CA LEU A 641 -32.20 -8.21 -6.83
C LEU A 641 -31.47 -7.97 -8.17
N THR A 642 -32.18 -7.63 -9.24
CA THR A 642 -31.61 -7.39 -10.59
C THR A 642 -32.25 -6.18 -11.28
N SER A 643 -31.48 -5.45 -12.11
CA SER A 643 -31.94 -4.29 -12.88
C SER A 643 -31.11 -4.16 -14.17
N ASN A 644 -31.72 -3.63 -15.23
CA ASN A 644 -31.03 -3.40 -16.51
C ASN A 644 -30.41 -2.00 -16.57
N ASN A 645 -29.40 -1.83 -17.45
CA ASN A 645 -28.89 -0.51 -17.82
C ASN A 645 -29.94 0.26 -18.62
N ILE A 646 -29.95 1.59 -18.50
CA ILE A 646 -30.90 2.48 -19.18
C ILE A 646 -30.12 3.49 -20.00
N THR A 647 -30.44 3.63 -21.29
CA THR A 647 -29.90 4.69 -22.15
C THR A 647 -31.04 5.65 -22.52
N THR A 648 -30.83 6.95 -22.35
CA THR A 648 -31.85 7.97 -22.63
C THR A 648 -31.19 9.33 -22.92
N THR A 649 -31.99 10.38 -23.07
CA THR A 649 -31.52 11.75 -23.26
C THR A 649 -32.00 12.66 -22.11
N PRO A 650 -31.28 13.74 -21.76
CA PRO A 650 -31.75 14.73 -20.79
C PRO A 650 -33.16 15.25 -21.13
N GLY A 651 -34.01 15.46 -20.13
CA GLY A 651 -35.38 15.94 -20.27
C GLY A 651 -36.45 14.84 -20.45
N LYS A 652 -36.07 13.58 -20.71
CA LYS A 652 -37.03 12.47 -20.85
C LYS A 652 -37.40 11.83 -19.51
N THR A 653 -38.65 11.41 -19.40
CA THR A 653 -39.11 10.51 -18.34
C THR A 653 -38.78 9.06 -18.69
N ILE A 654 -38.07 8.38 -17.80
CA ILE A 654 -37.75 6.96 -17.88
C ILE A 654 -38.48 6.19 -16.77
N GLN A 655 -38.71 4.90 -16.98
CA GLN A 655 -39.16 3.99 -15.94
C GLN A 655 -37.97 3.13 -15.51
N ILE A 656 -37.60 3.21 -14.24
CA ILE A 656 -36.55 2.38 -13.63
C ILE A 656 -37.23 1.16 -13.02
N THR A 657 -36.85 -0.04 -13.46
CA THR A 657 -37.40 -1.32 -12.99
C THR A 657 -36.33 -2.22 -12.41
N ALA A 658 -36.64 -2.87 -11.29
CA ALA A 658 -35.85 -3.96 -10.74
C ALA A 658 -36.74 -5.12 -10.31
N ASN A 659 -36.22 -6.34 -10.47
CA ASN A 659 -36.86 -7.58 -10.04
C ASN A 659 -36.19 -8.09 -8.76
N ILE A 660 -36.99 -8.54 -7.81
CA ILE A 660 -36.63 -9.17 -6.54
C ILE A 660 -37.52 -10.42 -6.32
N ASN A 661 -37.22 -11.29 -5.35
CA ASN A 661 -38.01 -12.51 -5.11
C ASN A 661 -39.50 -12.18 -4.95
N ASN A 662 -40.39 -13.02 -5.48
CA ASN A 662 -41.83 -12.71 -5.55
C ASN A 662 -42.50 -12.56 -4.17
N ASP A 663 -41.98 -13.26 -3.16
CA ASP A 663 -42.45 -13.25 -1.77
C ASP A 663 -41.79 -12.13 -0.94
N THR A 664 -40.95 -11.30 -1.53
CA THR A 664 -40.29 -10.18 -0.83
C THR A 664 -41.31 -9.10 -0.47
N THR A 665 -41.27 -8.64 0.76
CA THR A 665 -42.08 -7.53 1.29
C THR A 665 -41.19 -6.36 1.70
N GLY A 666 -41.79 -5.23 2.09
CA GLY A 666 -41.03 -4.04 2.52
C GLY A 666 -40.86 -3.00 1.43
N TYR A 667 -39.78 -2.24 1.50
CA TYR A 667 -39.59 -1.03 0.68
C TYR A 667 -38.24 -1.01 -0.03
N ALA A 668 -38.21 -0.34 -1.18
CA ALA A 668 -36.99 0.00 -1.88
C ALA A 668 -36.89 1.51 -2.11
N ILE A 669 -35.67 2.00 -2.29
CA ILE A 669 -35.40 3.36 -2.77
C ILE A 669 -34.46 3.30 -3.97
N ILE A 670 -34.59 4.25 -4.87
CA ILE A 670 -33.74 4.41 -6.04
C ILE A 670 -32.98 5.71 -5.91
N LYS A 671 -31.67 5.66 -6.17
CA LYS A 671 -30.76 6.80 -6.17
C LYS A 671 -30.11 6.95 -7.55
N ILE A 672 -29.74 8.17 -7.93
CA ILE A 672 -28.83 8.45 -9.04
C ILE A 672 -27.63 9.22 -8.48
N ASN A 673 -26.41 8.69 -8.66
CA ASN A 673 -25.18 9.23 -8.06
C ASN A 673 -25.36 9.53 -6.56
N ASN A 674 -25.88 8.56 -5.81
CA ASN A 674 -26.19 8.62 -4.37
C ASN A 674 -27.32 9.58 -3.93
N ASN A 675 -27.87 10.38 -4.83
CA ASN A 675 -29.06 11.20 -4.55
C ASN A 675 -30.32 10.36 -4.71
N THR A 676 -31.12 10.24 -3.64
CA THR A 676 -32.41 9.54 -3.69
C THR A 676 -33.36 10.28 -4.63
N ILE A 677 -33.79 9.59 -5.68
CA ILE A 677 -34.71 10.14 -6.68
C ILE A 677 -36.15 9.64 -6.50
N SER A 678 -36.35 8.55 -5.77
CA SER A 678 -37.66 7.96 -5.51
C SER A 678 -38.10 8.15 -4.05
N PRO A 679 -39.41 8.21 -3.77
CA PRO A 679 -39.92 7.92 -2.43
C PRO A 679 -39.65 6.45 -2.06
N LYS A 680 -40.04 6.03 -0.86
CA LYS A 680 -40.06 4.60 -0.49
C LYS A 680 -41.07 3.87 -1.38
N ILE A 681 -40.55 3.01 -2.25
CA ILE A 681 -41.34 2.19 -3.18
C ILE A 681 -41.72 0.91 -2.43
N ARG A 682 -43.01 0.67 -2.22
CA ARG A 682 -43.47 -0.60 -1.66
C ARG A 682 -43.28 -1.70 -2.70
N ILE A 683 -42.68 -2.82 -2.30
CA ILE A 683 -42.51 -3.97 -3.18
C ILE A 683 -43.85 -4.68 -3.34
N THR A 684 -44.22 -4.97 -4.58
CA THR A 684 -45.42 -5.74 -4.94
C THR A 684 -45.03 -6.80 -5.96
N ASN A 685 -45.28 -8.07 -5.66
CA ASN A 685 -45.01 -9.23 -6.53
C ASN A 685 -43.58 -9.26 -7.10
N GLY A 686 -42.57 -8.97 -6.26
CA GLY A 686 -41.17 -9.01 -6.70
C GLY A 686 -40.75 -7.88 -7.65
N GLN A 687 -41.54 -6.81 -7.81
CA GLN A 687 -41.17 -5.66 -8.63
C GLN A 687 -40.95 -4.38 -7.83
N ILE A 688 -39.93 -3.63 -8.25
CA ILE A 688 -39.64 -2.26 -7.84
C ILE A 688 -39.68 -1.41 -9.11
N THR A 689 -40.63 -0.48 -9.18
CA THR A 689 -40.84 0.36 -10.38
C THR A 689 -40.98 1.81 -9.99
N TYR A 690 -40.26 2.70 -10.68
CA TYR A 690 -40.35 4.15 -10.47
C TYR A 690 -40.14 4.95 -11.75
N ASN A 691 -41.01 5.93 -12.00
CA ASN A 691 -40.88 6.85 -13.12
C ASN A 691 -40.06 8.08 -12.69
N TYR A 692 -39.02 8.41 -13.44
CA TYR A 692 -38.13 9.53 -13.15
C TYR A 692 -37.86 10.36 -14.41
N THR A 693 -38.06 11.68 -14.32
CA THR A 693 -37.74 12.63 -15.39
C THR A 693 -36.29 13.12 -15.23
N ILE A 694 -35.44 12.80 -16.21
CA ILE A 694 -34.05 13.27 -16.22
C ILE A 694 -34.05 14.80 -16.37
N PRO A 695 -33.45 15.57 -15.45
CA PRO A 695 -33.38 17.01 -15.62
C PRO A 695 -32.61 17.40 -16.89
N GLY A 696 -33.13 18.38 -17.65
CA GLY A 696 -32.59 18.76 -18.96
C GLY A 696 -31.16 19.33 -18.95
N ASN A 697 -30.66 19.72 -17.77
CA ASN A 697 -29.30 20.22 -17.58
C ASN A 697 -28.26 19.15 -17.23
N TYR A 698 -28.66 17.87 -17.13
CA TYR A 698 -27.71 16.78 -16.88
C TYR A 698 -26.65 16.71 -17.97
N GLN A 699 -25.40 16.47 -17.57
CA GLN A 699 -24.28 16.31 -18.48
C GLN A 699 -24.38 14.97 -19.22
N ILE A 700 -23.96 14.95 -20.50
CA ILE A 700 -23.85 13.73 -21.30
C ILE A 700 -22.68 12.88 -20.78
N LYS A 701 -23.00 11.90 -19.94
CA LYS A 701 -22.08 10.92 -19.34
C LYS A 701 -22.87 9.76 -18.72
N ASN A 702 -22.17 8.78 -18.18
CA ASN A 702 -22.77 7.70 -17.42
C ASN A 702 -23.01 8.13 -15.97
N TYR A 703 -24.18 7.78 -15.44
CA TYR A 703 -24.59 7.94 -14.04
C TYR A 703 -24.84 6.58 -13.43
N THR A 704 -24.60 6.44 -12.13
CA THR A 704 -24.91 5.20 -11.40
C THR A 704 -26.31 5.31 -10.81
N ILE A 705 -27.21 4.41 -11.18
CA ILE A 705 -28.48 4.20 -10.48
C ILE A 705 -28.23 3.16 -9.38
N THR A 706 -28.54 3.48 -8.13
CA THR A 706 -28.46 2.56 -6.99
C THR A 706 -29.86 2.22 -6.51
N ILE A 707 -30.23 0.94 -6.48
CA ILE A 707 -31.51 0.46 -5.98
C ILE A 707 -31.25 -0.24 -4.67
N LYS A 708 -31.81 0.28 -3.57
CA LYS A 708 -31.64 -0.25 -2.21
C LYS A 708 -32.95 -0.81 -1.69
N TYR A 709 -33.01 -2.12 -1.50
CA TYR A 709 -34.05 -2.81 -0.76
C TYR A 709 -33.76 -2.80 0.74
N SER A 710 -34.75 -2.47 1.57
CA SER A 710 -34.62 -2.31 3.02
C SER A 710 -34.49 -3.62 3.81
N GLY A 711 -34.77 -4.77 3.19
CA GLY A 711 -34.98 -6.01 3.93
C GLY A 711 -36.38 -6.10 4.52
N ASP A 712 -36.76 -7.31 4.94
CA ASP A 712 -37.98 -7.61 5.67
C ASP A 712 -37.72 -8.66 6.76
N LYS A 713 -38.73 -9.43 7.17
CA LYS A 713 -38.60 -10.48 8.20
C LYS A 713 -37.82 -11.70 7.69
N LYS A 714 -37.92 -12.02 6.40
CA LYS A 714 -37.32 -13.18 5.76
C LYS A 714 -36.03 -12.82 5.03
N TYR A 715 -36.01 -11.69 4.33
CA TYR A 715 -34.91 -11.26 3.47
C TYR A 715 -34.11 -10.12 4.09
N GLN A 716 -32.78 -10.17 3.97
CA GLN A 716 -31.92 -9.07 4.36
C GLN A 716 -32.04 -7.89 3.38
N ASN A 717 -31.54 -6.72 3.79
CA ASN A 717 -31.39 -5.61 2.86
C ASN A 717 -30.46 -6.00 1.71
N ASN A 718 -30.70 -5.45 0.53
CA ASN A 718 -29.83 -5.68 -0.63
C ASN A 718 -29.75 -4.42 -1.47
N THR A 719 -28.59 -4.17 -2.08
CA THR A 719 -28.34 -3.01 -2.92
C THR A 719 -27.71 -3.46 -4.22
N ILE A 720 -28.23 -2.95 -5.34
CA ILE A 720 -27.60 -3.12 -6.65
C ILE A 720 -27.33 -1.77 -7.31
N ASN A 721 -26.35 -1.76 -8.21
CA ASN A 721 -26.05 -0.61 -9.05
C ASN A 721 -26.27 -0.98 -10.52
N THR A 722 -26.88 -0.08 -11.27
CA THR A 722 -27.03 -0.14 -12.74
C THR A 722 -26.60 1.19 -13.37
N ILE A 723 -26.42 1.24 -14.68
CA ILE A 723 -25.91 2.42 -15.38
C ILE A 723 -27.05 3.14 -16.12
N LEU A 724 -27.11 4.46 -15.93
CA LEU A 724 -27.86 5.39 -16.77
C LEU A 724 -26.90 6.11 -17.73
N THR A 725 -27.00 5.82 -19.01
CA THR A 725 -26.22 6.48 -20.07
C THR A 725 -27.05 7.62 -20.67
N LEU A 726 -26.55 8.86 -20.63
CA LEU A 726 -27.19 10.00 -21.29
C LEU A 726 -26.55 10.31 -22.65
N GLU A 727 -27.37 10.48 -23.67
CA GLU A 727 -27.00 10.84 -25.04
C GLU A 727 -27.47 12.27 -25.41
N LYS A 728 -26.88 12.85 -26.46
CA LYS A 728 -27.22 14.20 -26.94
C LYS A 728 -28.64 14.24 -27.52
N THR A 729 -29.37 15.33 -27.25
CA THR A 729 -30.70 15.56 -27.84
C THR A 729 -30.61 16.26 -29.19
N ASN A 730 -31.64 16.12 -30.03
CA ASN A 730 -31.76 16.90 -31.24
C ASN A 730 -32.20 18.34 -30.94
N THR A 731 -31.78 19.29 -31.76
CA THR A 731 -32.13 20.72 -31.63
C THR A 731 -33.27 21.07 -32.58
N ILE A 732 -34.23 21.89 -32.15
CA ILE A 732 -35.26 22.53 -32.97
C ILE A 732 -34.98 24.03 -33.03
N ILE A 733 -35.00 24.60 -34.24
CA ILE A 733 -34.81 26.03 -34.47
C ILE A 733 -36.10 26.59 -35.07
N GLN A 734 -36.66 27.63 -34.47
CA GLN A 734 -37.82 28.34 -34.99
C GLN A 734 -37.39 29.75 -35.41
N ILE A 735 -37.70 30.12 -36.66
CA ILE A 735 -37.53 31.46 -37.20
C ILE A 735 -38.78 31.82 -38.00
N LYS A 736 -39.43 32.92 -37.62
CA LYS A 736 -40.62 33.41 -38.34
C LYS A 736 -40.20 34.13 -39.63
N PRO A 737 -41.02 34.10 -40.69
CA PRO A 737 -40.81 34.96 -41.84
C PRO A 737 -40.82 36.44 -41.42
N ILE A 738 -39.91 37.22 -41.97
CA ILE A 738 -39.72 38.63 -41.62
C ILE A 738 -40.06 39.47 -42.85
N THR A 739 -41.04 40.37 -42.73
CA THR A 739 -41.38 41.34 -43.79
C THR A 739 -40.95 42.72 -43.34
N THR A 740 -40.19 43.43 -44.18
CA THR A 740 -39.62 44.74 -43.85
C THR A 740 -39.42 45.61 -45.09
N THR A 741 -39.02 46.86 -44.92
CA THR A 741 -38.76 47.81 -46.02
C THR A 741 -37.25 47.93 -46.32
N PRO A 742 -36.84 48.38 -47.52
CA PRO A 742 -35.42 48.47 -47.89
C PRO A 742 -34.60 49.40 -46.97
N LYS A 743 -33.33 49.03 -46.69
CA LYS A 743 -32.36 49.78 -45.85
C LYS A 743 -32.77 50.01 -44.39
N THR A 744 -33.67 49.21 -43.84
CA THR A 744 -34.05 49.32 -42.44
C THR A 744 -33.20 48.41 -41.56
N ASN A 745 -32.95 48.83 -40.33
CA ASN A 745 -32.39 47.95 -39.30
C ASN A 745 -33.52 47.03 -38.81
N THR A 746 -33.43 45.76 -39.15
CA THR A 746 -34.42 44.74 -38.81
C THR A 746 -33.82 43.74 -37.83
N LEU A 747 -34.54 43.44 -36.75
CA LEU A 747 -34.15 42.43 -35.77
C LEU A 747 -34.40 41.04 -36.35
N LEU A 748 -33.33 40.25 -36.47
CA LEU A 748 -33.40 38.82 -36.73
C LEU A 748 -33.46 38.11 -35.38
N GLU A 749 -34.47 37.28 -35.17
CA GLU A 749 -34.64 36.49 -33.96
C GLU A 749 -34.87 35.01 -34.31
N ALA A 750 -34.14 34.14 -33.63
CA ALA A 750 -34.37 32.70 -33.67
C ALA A 750 -34.56 32.15 -32.25
N ILE A 751 -35.52 31.22 -32.13
CA ILE A 751 -35.75 30.46 -30.90
C ILE A 751 -35.15 29.07 -31.09
N ILE A 752 -34.27 28.68 -30.18
CA ILE A 752 -33.50 27.43 -30.22
C ILE A 752 -33.90 26.60 -28.99
N THR A 753 -34.55 25.47 -29.25
CA THR A 753 -35.02 24.51 -28.25
C THR A 753 -34.47 23.12 -28.53
N ASN A 754 -34.56 22.18 -27.59
CA ASN A 754 -34.39 20.76 -27.90
C ASN A 754 -35.71 20.15 -28.41
N ASP A 755 -35.66 18.88 -28.81
CA ASP A 755 -36.83 18.12 -29.29
C ASP A 755 -37.98 17.95 -28.27
N GLN A 756 -37.76 18.32 -27.00
CA GLN A 756 -38.77 18.37 -25.94
C GLN A 756 -39.29 19.79 -25.64
N GLY A 757 -38.85 20.81 -26.39
CA GLY A 757 -39.29 22.20 -26.24
C GLY A 757 -38.55 23.01 -25.16
N TYR A 758 -37.53 22.45 -24.50
CA TYR A 758 -36.72 23.20 -23.54
C TYR A 758 -35.76 24.16 -24.25
N LYS A 759 -35.67 25.39 -23.74
CA LYS A 759 -34.79 26.46 -24.25
C LYS A 759 -33.31 26.08 -24.07
N ILE A 760 -32.53 26.17 -25.14
CA ILE A 760 -31.08 25.87 -25.11
C ILE A 760 -30.31 27.06 -24.55
N THR A 761 -29.41 26.83 -23.60
CA THR A 761 -28.76 27.91 -22.83
C THR A 761 -27.34 28.27 -23.28
N SER A 762 -26.80 27.57 -24.29
CA SER A 762 -25.44 27.82 -24.79
C SER A 762 -25.23 27.30 -26.21
N GLY A 763 -24.17 27.75 -26.88
CA GLY A 763 -23.81 27.37 -28.25
C GLY A 763 -23.99 28.54 -29.21
N ASN A 764 -23.53 28.40 -30.45
CA ASN A 764 -23.46 29.52 -31.39
C ASN A 764 -24.51 29.40 -32.50
N VAL A 765 -25.13 30.52 -32.85
CA VAL A 765 -26.01 30.68 -34.01
C VAL A 765 -25.35 31.63 -35.01
N VAL A 766 -25.56 31.36 -36.29
CA VAL A 766 -25.30 32.30 -37.38
C VAL A 766 -26.53 32.42 -38.27
N PHE A 767 -26.82 33.63 -38.76
CA PHE A 767 -27.82 33.85 -39.80
C PHE A 767 -27.13 33.95 -41.17
N LYS A 768 -27.76 33.36 -42.18
CA LYS A 768 -27.27 33.38 -43.57
C LYS A 768 -28.37 33.85 -44.49
N ILE A 769 -28.02 34.70 -45.46
CA ILE A 769 -28.91 35.06 -46.57
C ILE A 769 -28.35 34.44 -47.84
N ASN A 770 -29.17 33.67 -48.57
CA ASN A 770 -28.76 32.94 -49.76
C ASN A 770 -27.44 32.16 -49.53
N ASN A 771 -27.34 31.45 -48.40
CA ASN A 771 -26.17 30.70 -47.94
C ASN A 771 -24.90 31.50 -47.56
N LYS A 772 -24.88 32.83 -47.66
CA LYS A 772 -23.77 33.66 -47.16
C LYS A 772 -24.03 34.08 -45.71
N THR A 773 -23.09 33.80 -44.81
CA THR A 773 -23.17 34.25 -43.40
C THR A 773 -23.14 35.77 -43.31
N ILE A 774 -24.15 36.34 -42.66
CA ILE A 774 -24.33 37.80 -42.51
C ILE A 774 -24.13 38.29 -41.07
N THR A 775 -23.92 37.38 -40.12
CA THR A 775 -23.69 37.69 -38.71
C THR A 775 -22.39 37.07 -38.20
N PRO A 776 -21.75 37.65 -37.17
CA PRO A 776 -20.80 36.89 -36.36
C PRO A 776 -21.49 35.71 -35.66
N LYS A 777 -20.71 34.87 -34.97
CA LYS A 777 -21.26 33.81 -34.11
C LYS A 777 -21.97 34.45 -32.91
N ILE A 778 -23.28 34.27 -32.83
CA ILE A 778 -24.14 34.80 -31.77
C ILE A 778 -24.33 33.72 -30.72
N GLN A 779 -24.06 34.02 -29.45
CA GLN A 779 -24.32 33.07 -28.37
C GLN A 779 -25.82 32.95 -28.12
N VAL A 780 -26.31 31.71 -28.03
CA VAL A 780 -27.67 31.45 -27.59
C VAL A 780 -27.76 31.73 -26.10
N THR A 781 -28.64 32.64 -25.70
CA THR A 781 -28.93 32.94 -24.30
C THR A 781 -30.40 32.66 -24.04
N ASN A 782 -30.70 31.77 -23.09
CA ASN A 782 -32.07 31.37 -22.74
C ASN A 782 -32.95 31.00 -23.96
N GLY A 783 -32.39 30.20 -24.87
CA GLY A 783 -33.08 29.70 -26.07
C GLY A 783 -33.29 30.75 -27.16
N ILE A 784 -32.67 31.93 -27.07
CA ILE A 784 -32.84 33.01 -28.04
C ILE A 784 -31.49 33.43 -28.62
N ALA A 785 -31.46 33.66 -29.93
CA ALA A 785 -30.36 34.32 -30.63
C ALA A 785 -30.92 35.49 -31.45
N GLN A 786 -30.36 36.68 -31.24
CA GLN A 786 -30.83 37.93 -31.84
C GLN A 786 -29.70 38.68 -32.53
N TYR A 787 -30.01 39.35 -33.63
CA TYR A 787 -29.06 40.24 -34.34
C TYR A 787 -29.76 41.32 -35.14
N ASN A 788 -29.30 42.56 -35.04
CA ASN A 788 -29.80 43.67 -35.85
C ASN A 788 -29.08 43.70 -37.21
N TYR A 789 -29.83 43.48 -38.29
CA TYR A 789 -29.32 43.43 -39.66
C TYR A 789 -29.93 44.56 -40.50
N THR A 790 -29.09 45.33 -41.19
CA THR A 790 -29.54 46.35 -42.14
C THR A 790 -29.89 45.71 -43.48
N THR A 791 -31.15 45.83 -43.91
CA THR A 791 -31.63 45.12 -45.10
C THR A 791 -31.12 45.72 -46.44
N PRO A 792 -30.90 44.88 -47.47
CA PRO A 792 -30.46 45.36 -48.80
C PRO A 792 -31.45 46.34 -49.46
N LYS A 793 -30.95 47.09 -50.46
CA LYS A 793 -31.75 48.05 -51.26
C LYS A 793 -32.81 47.39 -52.16
N GLN A 794 -32.61 46.14 -52.56
CA GLN A 794 -33.42 45.49 -53.59
C GLN A 794 -34.68 44.85 -52.99
N GLU A 795 -35.86 45.31 -53.42
CA GLU A 795 -37.17 44.71 -53.12
C GLU A 795 -37.23 43.30 -53.72
N LYS A 796 -37.18 42.29 -52.85
CA LYS A 796 -37.10 40.87 -53.19
C LYS A 796 -37.36 40.03 -51.95
N THR A 797 -37.80 38.79 -52.13
CA THR A 797 -37.79 37.75 -51.10
C THR A 797 -36.45 37.01 -51.09
N TYR A 798 -35.80 36.96 -49.93
CA TYR A 798 -34.55 36.25 -49.68
C TYR A 798 -34.81 35.00 -48.83
N ASN A 799 -34.06 33.91 -49.07
CA ASN A 799 -34.03 32.80 -48.13
C ASN A 799 -33.09 33.15 -46.97
N ILE A 800 -33.60 33.06 -45.75
CA ILE A 800 -32.81 33.24 -44.53
C ILE A 800 -32.68 31.89 -43.81
N THR A 801 -31.44 31.44 -43.61
CA THR A 801 -31.12 30.23 -42.87
C THR A 801 -30.55 30.60 -41.50
N VAL A 802 -31.07 29.99 -40.45
CA VAL A 802 -30.46 30.01 -39.12
C VAL A 802 -29.74 28.70 -38.90
N ALA A 803 -28.44 28.75 -38.60
CA ALA A 803 -27.64 27.56 -38.32
C ALA A 803 -27.08 27.61 -36.90
N TYR A 804 -27.42 26.61 -36.09
CA TYR A 804 -26.91 26.42 -34.73
C TYR A 804 -25.81 25.34 -34.72
N SER A 805 -24.70 25.65 -34.05
CA SER A 805 -23.49 24.79 -34.05
C SER A 805 -23.56 23.56 -33.16
N GLY A 806 -24.63 23.39 -32.37
CA GLY A 806 -24.64 22.40 -31.28
C GLY A 806 -23.89 22.90 -30.04
N ASN A 807 -24.01 22.14 -28.96
CA ASN A 807 -23.21 22.30 -27.74
C ASN A 807 -22.85 20.93 -27.11
N LYS A 808 -22.46 20.92 -25.84
CA LYS A 808 -22.10 19.69 -25.11
C LYS A 808 -23.28 18.70 -24.99
N ASN A 809 -24.52 19.18 -24.95
CA ASN A 809 -25.73 18.40 -24.67
C ASN A 809 -26.66 18.25 -25.89
N THR A 810 -26.49 19.06 -26.94
CA THR A 810 -27.39 19.08 -28.10
C THR A 810 -26.65 19.01 -29.44
N ASN A 811 -27.28 18.37 -30.43
CA ASN A 811 -26.74 18.24 -31.79
C ASN A 811 -26.89 19.56 -32.58
N PRO A 812 -25.99 19.87 -33.53
CA PRO A 812 -26.17 20.99 -34.45
C PRO A 812 -27.44 20.83 -35.29
N ASN A 813 -28.07 21.94 -35.67
CA ASN A 813 -29.19 21.93 -36.61
C ASN A 813 -29.25 23.25 -37.40
N LYS A 814 -30.02 23.28 -38.49
CA LYS A 814 -30.35 24.50 -39.26
C LYS A 814 -31.82 24.52 -39.64
N ASN A 815 -32.40 25.72 -39.77
CA ASN A 815 -33.75 25.88 -40.32
C ASN A 815 -33.82 27.12 -41.22
N ASP A 816 -34.66 27.05 -42.25
CA ASP A 816 -34.83 28.06 -43.29
C ASP A 816 -36.16 28.82 -43.11
N SER A 817 -36.19 30.07 -43.52
CA SER A 817 -37.37 30.94 -43.52
C SER A 817 -37.23 32.04 -44.58
N GLN A 818 -38.17 32.99 -44.64
CA GLN A 818 -38.18 34.04 -45.65
C GLN A 818 -37.94 35.43 -45.05
N LEU A 819 -37.09 36.22 -45.70
CA LEU A 819 -36.96 37.66 -45.48
C LEU A 819 -37.53 38.39 -46.71
N ILE A 820 -38.69 39.02 -46.56
CA ILE A 820 -39.44 39.69 -47.63
C ILE A 820 -39.21 41.20 -47.51
N ILE A 821 -38.64 41.82 -48.54
CA ILE A 821 -38.44 43.28 -48.59
C ILE A 821 -39.45 43.92 -49.54
N THR A 822 -40.35 44.76 -49.01
CA THR A 822 -41.44 45.43 -49.75
C THR A 822 -41.72 46.85 -49.21
N LYS A 823 -42.35 47.74 -49.99
CA LYS A 823 -42.54 49.16 -49.66
C LYS A 823 -43.71 49.50 -48.73
N ASN A 824 -44.66 48.58 -48.49
CA ASN A 824 -45.85 48.85 -47.68
C ASN A 824 -46.03 47.79 -46.59
N ALA A 825 -45.82 48.17 -45.33
CA ALA A 825 -46.26 47.41 -44.16
C ALA A 825 -46.83 48.40 -43.12
N THR A 826 -48.15 48.38 -42.93
CA THR A 826 -48.87 49.13 -41.89
C THR A 826 -49.27 48.22 -40.73
N GLU A 827 -49.28 48.83 -39.54
CA GLU A 827 -49.39 48.26 -38.19
C GLU A 827 -50.75 47.64 -37.85
N ASN A 828 -50.75 46.70 -36.89
CA ASN A 828 -51.87 46.47 -35.98
C ASN A 828 -51.34 46.21 -34.56
N ILE A 829 -51.86 46.97 -33.61
CA ILE A 829 -51.52 47.00 -32.17
C ILE A 829 -52.35 45.94 -31.41
N SER A 830 -51.76 45.32 -30.39
CA SER A 830 -52.49 44.69 -29.29
C SER A 830 -51.73 44.95 -27.99
N ILE A 831 -52.44 45.51 -27.02
CA ILE A 831 -51.96 45.89 -25.68
C ILE A 831 -51.95 44.64 -24.80
N THR A 832 -50.84 44.33 -24.13
CA THR A 832 -50.76 43.98 -22.69
C THR A 832 -49.32 43.63 -22.27
N ASP A 833 -49.00 44.04 -21.03
CA ASP A 833 -47.93 43.57 -20.15
C ASP A 833 -46.48 44.03 -20.38
N LYS A 834 -46.10 45.04 -19.58
CA LYS A 834 -44.71 45.20 -19.16
C LYS A 834 -44.61 45.80 -17.75
N ILE A 835 -44.88 45.01 -16.71
CA ILE A 835 -44.16 45.10 -15.41
C ILE A 835 -44.05 43.68 -14.82
N LEU A 836 -42.88 43.05 -14.98
CA LEU A 836 -42.37 42.03 -14.05
C LEU A 836 -40.87 42.28 -13.89
N THR A 837 -40.54 43.37 -13.21
CA THR A 837 -39.23 43.55 -12.58
C THR A 837 -39.25 42.82 -11.25
N ASN A 838 -38.55 41.69 -11.17
CA ASN A 838 -38.28 40.85 -9.99
C ASN A 838 -39.53 40.35 -9.22
N PRO A 839 -39.57 39.08 -8.77
CA PRO A 839 -40.51 38.73 -7.72
C PRO A 839 -40.14 39.55 -6.49
N ILE A 840 -40.99 40.52 -6.12
CA ILE A 840 -41.06 41.00 -4.75
C ILE A 840 -41.47 39.77 -3.94
N ILE A 841 -40.56 39.26 -3.11
CA ILE A 841 -40.94 38.29 -2.09
C ILE A 841 -41.84 39.05 -1.11
N ILE A 842 -43.16 38.89 -1.25
CA ILE A 842 -44.10 39.40 -0.25
C ILE A 842 -44.00 38.45 0.94
N LEU A 843 -43.34 38.91 2.01
CA LEU A 843 -43.23 38.18 3.27
C LEU A 843 -44.56 38.29 4.05
N PRO A 844 -45.05 37.22 4.68
CA PRO A 844 -46.24 37.29 5.52
C PRO A 844 -45.98 38.15 6.76
N GLU A 845 -47.03 38.81 7.26
CA GLU A 845 -46.96 39.62 8.49
C GLU A 845 -46.65 38.78 9.74
N ASN A 846 -47.02 37.49 9.72
CA ASN A 846 -46.73 36.54 10.79
C ASN A 846 -46.27 35.19 10.20
N TYR A 847 -45.23 34.60 10.79
CA TYR A 847 -44.77 33.26 10.44
C TYR A 847 -44.21 32.58 11.69
N ASP A 848 -44.76 31.44 12.07
CA ASP A 848 -44.44 30.75 13.33
C ASP A 848 -44.18 29.27 13.07
N LEU A 849 -42.92 28.84 13.18
CA LEU A 849 -42.54 27.44 12.96
C LEU A 849 -43.14 26.49 14.00
N ARG A 850 -43.54 26.99 15.18
CA ARG A 850 -44.24 26.19 16.21
C ARG A 850 -45.57 25.67 15.68
N LYS A 851 -46.36 26.57 15.06
CA LYS A 851 -47.66 26.24 14.46
C LYS A 851 -47.54 25.31 13.25
N LEU A 852 -46.39 25.32 12.58
CA LEU A 852 -46.11 24.45 11.44
C LEU A 852 -45.53 23.08 11.85
N GLY A 853 -45.29 22.85 13.14
CA GLY A 853 -44.67 21.61 13.62
C GLY A 853 -43.22 21.44 13.15
N LEU A 854 -42.49 22.55 12.95
CA LEU A 854 -41.12 22.58 12.43
C LEU A 854 -40.07 22.92 13.49
N VAL A 855 -40.41 22.77 14.77
CA VAL A 855 -39.51 22.94 15.92
C VAL A 855 -39.62 21.72 16.83
N THR A 856 -38.50 21.35 17.46
CA THR A 856 -38.43 20.33 18.51
C THR A 856 -38.73 20.94 19.89
N PRO A 857 -39.01 20.11 20.93
CA PRO A 857 -39.21 20.59 22.29
C PRO A 857 -38.07 21.48 22.82
N VAL A 858 -38.39 22.36 23.78
CA VAL A 858 -37.40 23.20 24.46
C VAL A 858 -36.60 22.37 25.46
N LYS A 859 -35.26 22.46 25.38
CA LYS A 859 -34.32 21.81 26.30
C LYS A 859 -33.79 22.81 27.35
N ASN A 860 -32.96 22.35 28.28
CA ASN A 860 -32.48 23.17 29.40
C ASN A 860 -30.96 23.05 29.60
N GLN A 861 -30.23 24.12 29.27
CA GLN A 861 -28.77 24.25 29.40
C GLN A 861 -28.28 24.36 30.85
N LYS A 862 -29.20 24.53 31.81
CA LYS A 862 -28.91 24.79 33.23
C LYS A 862 -28.08 26.07 33.40
N GLY A 863 -27.13 26.11 34.33
CA GLY A 863 -26.32 27.29 34.64
C GLY A 863 -25.02 27.43 33.84
N LYS A 864 -24.88 26.80 32.67
CA LYS A 864 -23.62 26.76 31.90
C LYS A 864 -23.66 27.64 30.65
N GLY A 865 -22.49 28.08 30.17
CA GLY A 865 -22.31 28.90 28.97
C GLY A 865 -22.49 28.16 27.64
N SER A 866 -23.39 27.17 27.57
CA SER A 866 -23.55 26.26 26.42
C SER A 866 -24.67 26.64 25.44
N CYS A 867 -25.29 27.82 25.61
CA CYS A 867 -26.37 28.32 24.75
C CYS A 867 -26.05 28.27 23.25
N TRP A 868 -24.79 28.46 22.87
CA TRP A 868 -24.32 28.39 21.48
C TRP A 868 -24.46 26.98 20.86
N ALA A 869 -24.33 25.92 21.66
CA ALA A 869 -24.55 24.55 21.20
C ALA A 869 -26.06 24.27 21.01
N PHE A 870 -26.89 24.69 21.97
CA PHE A 870 -28.36 24.57 21.89
C PHE A 870 -28.94 25.33 20.69
N GLY A 871 -28.46 26.56 20.45
CA GLY A 871 -28.89 27.39 19.32
C GLY A 871 -28.63 26.72 17.97
N MET A 872 -27.43 26.19 17.76
CA MET A 872 -27.08 25.47 16.54
C MET A 872 -27.79 24.12 16.41
N ILE A 873 -27.86 23.32 17.49
CA ILE A 873 -28.52 22.01 17.45
C ILE A 873 -30.01 22.17 17.12
N SER A 874 -30.70 23.17 17.68
CA SER A 874 -32.10 23.43 17.32
C SER A 874 -32.26 23.87 15.86
N ALA A 875 -31.27 24.54 15.26
CA ALA A 875 -31.27 24.84 13.81
C ALA A 875 -31.11 23.56 12.97
N ILE A 876 -30.25 22.63 13.38
CA ILE A 876 -30.06 21.32 12.73
C ILE A 876 -31.34 20.48 12.82
N GLU A 877 -31.91 20.35 14.02
CA GLU A 877 -33.13 19.58 14.26
C GLU A 877 -34.30 20.12 13.44
N SER A 878 -34.45 21.45 13.36
CA SER A 878 -35.48 22.08 12.51
C SER A 878 -35.23 21.87 11.02
N ALA A 879 -33.98 21.96 10.56
CA ALA A 879 -33.64 21.73 9.15
C ALA A 879 -33.97 20.27 8.75
N LEU A 880 -33.66 19.31 9.62
CA LEU A 880 -34.02 17.89 9.43
C LEU A 880 -35.54 17.68 9.39
N LEU A 881 -36.26 18.32 10.32
CA LEU A 881 -37.71 18.24 10.38
C LEU A 881 -38.35 18.87 9.14
N LYS A 882 -37.86 20.01 8.68
CA LYS A 882 -38.37 20.73 7.50
C LYS A 882 -38.03 20.05 6.18
N GLN A 883 -36.81 19.55 6.02
CA GLN A 883 -36.34 18.98 4.76
C GLN A 883 -36.75 17.52 4.58
N TYR A 884 -36.82 16.75 5.68
CA TYR A 884 -37.00 15.30 5.63
C TYR A 884 -38.20 14.79 6.45
N ASN A 885 -38.88 15.66 7.20
CA ASN A 885 -39.95 15.27 8.14
C ASN A 885 -39.47 14.21 9.15
N VAL A 886 -38.23 14.37 9.63
CA VAL A 886 -37.63 13.49 10.65
C VAL A 886 -37.30 14.33 11.88
N THR A 887 -37.74 13.86 13.03
CA THR A 887 -37.42 14.43 14.33
C THR A 887 -36.20 13.73 14.91
N TYR A 888 -35.24 14.53 15.40
CA TYR A 888 -34.13 14.05 16.21
C TYR A 888 -34.09 14.82 17.54
N ASP A 889 -33.52 14.17 18.54
CA ASP A 889 -33.08 14.77 19.79
C ASP A 889 -31.56 14.59 19.85
N LEU A 890 -30.82 15.65 19.51
CA LEU A 890 -29.36 15.61 19.32
C LEU A 890 -28.63 16.10 20.57
N SER A 891 -27.40 15.59 20.78
CA SER A 891 -26.62 15.94 21.96
C SER A 891 -25.90 17.28 21.84
N GLU A 892 -26.31 18.25 22.66
CA GLU A 892 -25.54 19.46 22.93
C GLU A 892 -24.28 19.16 23.76
N ASN A 893 -24.32 18.11 24.61
CA ASN A 893 -23.20 17.74 25.49
C ASN A 893 -21.95 17.34 24.69
N HIS A 894 -22.14 16.56 23.62
CA HIS A 894 -21.06 16.12 22.74
C HIS A 894 -20.39 17.32 22.04
N MET A 895 -21.19 18.26 21.56
CA MET A 895 -20.68 19.47 20.89
C MET A 895 -19.89 20.35 21.87
N GLN A 896 -20.43 20.62 23.07
CA GLN A 896 -19.74 21.47 24.04
C GLN A 896 -18.43 20.85 24.53
N ASN A 897 -18.42 19.54 24.81
CA ASN A 897 -17.26 18.88 25.41
C ASN A 897 -16.10 18.75 24.42
N LEU A 898 -16.38 18.39 23.16
CA LEU A 898 -15.33 18.29 22.14
C LEU A 898 -14.76 19.66 21.78
N MET A 899 -15.58 20.70 21.67
CA MET A 899 -15.08 22.04 21.40
C MET A 899 -14.34 22.66 22.58
N GLY A 900 -14.70 22.30 23.82
CA GLY A 900 -13.92 22.62 25.01
C GLY A 900 -12.56 21.91 25.02
N LEU A 901 -12.51 20.59 24.76
CA LEU A 901 -11.30 19.78 24.81
C LEU A 901 -10.27 20.15 23.73
N TYR A 902 -10.72 20.45 22.51
CA TYR A 902 -9.85 20.77 21.37
C TYR A 902 -9.57 22.28 21.20
N SER A 903 -9.98 23.11 22.16
CA SER A 903 -9.71 24.55 22.11
C SER A 903 -8.23 24.85 22.33
N GLN A 904 -7.52 25.34 21.30
CA GLN A 904 -6.10 25.74 21.37
C GLN A 904 -5.82 26.87 22.37
N ILE A 905 -6.85 27.61 22.81
CA ILE A 905 -6.74 28.74 23.74
C ILE A 905 -7.12 28.38 25.18
N GLY A 906 -7.35 27.10 25.49
CA GLY A 906 -7.55 26.62 26.87
C GLY A 906 -8.93 26.96 27.46
N MET A 907 -9.95 27.17 26.62
CA MET A 907 -11.30 27.44 27.11
C MET A 907 -11.85 26.24 27.88
N ASN A 908 -12.36 26.48 29.09
CA ASN A 908 -13.04 25.43 29.84
C ASN A 908 -14.50 25.27 29.37
N MET A 909 -15.11 24.10 29.63
CA MET A 909 -16.48 23.79 29.18
C MET A 909 -17.60 24.62 29.86
N TYR A 910 -17.24 25.62 30.69
CA TYR A 910 -18.16 26.58 31.30
C TYR A 910 -18.02 27.98 30.73
N GLU A 911 -16.96 28.26 29.99
CA GLU A 911 -16.74 29.54 29.31
C GLU A 911 -17.62 29.59 28.06
N GLY A 912 -18.47 30.62 27.98
CA GLY A 912 -19.42 30.80 26.90
C GLY A 912 -18.80 30.64 25.51
N GLY A 913 -19.55 30.10 24.56
CA GLY A 913 -19.08 29.89 23.19
C GLY A 913 -19.69 30.85 22.18
N ASN A 914 -19.28 30.69 20.93
CA ASN A 914 -19.80 31.44 19.79
C ASN A 914 -20.11 30.52 18.61
N ILE A 915 -20.74 31.09 17.59
CA ILE A 915 -21.22 30.37 16.42
C ILE A 915 -20.11 29.64 15.65
N PHE A 916 -18.88 30.17 15.64
CA PHE A 916 -17.75 29.55 14.93
C PHE A 916 -17.29 28.25 15.59
N MET A 917 -17.52 28.07 16.89
CA MET A 917 -17.25 26.80 17.57
C MET A 917 -18.22 25.72 17.09
N SER A 918 -19.52 26.03 17.05
CA SER A 918 -20.52 25.13 16.46
C SER A 918 -20.20 24.80 15.01
N MET A 919 -19.81 25.80 14.22
CA MET A 919 -19.40 25.59 12.83
C MET A 919 -18.16 24.72 12.71
N GLY A 920 -17.16 24.90 13.58
CA GLY A 920 -15.94 24.09 13.62
C GLY A 920 -16.23 22.63 13.93
N TYR A 921 -17.09 22.36 14.92
CA TYR A 921 -17.56 21.01 15.24
C TYR A 921 -18.22 20.32 14.04
N LEU A 922 -19.15 21.03 13.38
CA LEU A 922 -19.87 20.50 12.23
C LEU A 922 -18.98 20.37 10.98
N ALA A 923 -18.10 21.34 10.71
CA ALA A 923 -17.19 21.30 9.56
C ALA A 923 -16.08 20.26 9.71
N SER A 924 -15.78 19.87 10.95
CA SER A 924 -14.85 18.79 11.29
C SER A 924 -15.54 17.42 11.35
N TRP A 925 -16.85 17.36 11.09
CA TRP A 925 -17.68 16.15 11.14
C TRP A 925 -17.57 15.38 12.47
N LEU A 926 -17.40 16.11 13.58
CA LEU A 926 -17.33 15.52 14.91
C LEU A 926 -18.71 15.12 15.45
N GLY A 927 -19.77 15.36 14.70
CA GLY A 927 -21.15 15.06 15.05
C GLY A 927 -22.10 15.28 13.87
N CYS A 928 -23.41 15.17 14.05
CA CYS A 928 -24.14 15.13 15.33
C CYS A 928 -24.28 13.72 15.92
N VAL A 929 -24.61 13.60 17.21
CA VAL A 929 -24.98 12.33 17.87
C VAL A 929 -26.34 12.48 18.56
N ASN A 930 -27.01 11.38 18.90
CA ASN A 930 -28.28 11.44 19.66
C ASN A 930 -28.03 11.85 21.12
N GLU A 931 -28.94 12.63 21.70
CA GLU A 931 -28.96 13.00 23.12
C GLU A 931 -28.93 11.74 24.02
N THR A 932 -29.59 10.66 23.63
CA THR A 932 -29.56 9.41 24.40
C THR A 932 -28.18 8.75 24.47
N SER A 933 -27.28 9.05 23.52
CA SER A 933 -25.92 8.49 23.48
C SER A 933 -24.95 9.30 24.34
N ASP A 934 -25.16 10.60 24.47
CA ASP A 934 -24.41 11.49 25.36
C ASP A 934 -25.36 12.52 25.99
N PRO A 935 -26.10 12.13 27.05
CA PRO A 935 -27.10 13.01 27.65
C PRO A 935 -26.48 14.27 28.24
N TYR A 936 -27.25 15.37 28.25
CA TYR A 936 -26.80 16.64 28.80
C TYR A 936 -26.78 16.62 30.34
N PHE A 937 -25.60 16.92 30.90
CA PHE A 937 -25.37 17.06 32.34
C PHE A 937 -24.81 18.44 32.67
N ASP A 938 -24.98 18.88 33.92
CA ASP A 938 -24.49 20.17 34.43
C ASP A 938 -23.08 20.13 35.03
N PHE A 939 -22.37 18.99 34.95
CA PHE A 939 -20.99 18.80 35.42
C PHE A 939 -20.10 18.06 34.40
N ASN A 940 -18.78 18.15 34.59
CA ASN A 940 -17.77 17.78 33.60
C ASN A 940 -17.62 16.27 33.46
N MET A 941 -17.97 15.74 32.30
CA MET A 941 -17.62 14.40 31.90
C MET A 941 -17.09 14.42 30.47
N ILE A 942 -15.99 13.72 30.22
CA ILE A 942 -15.48 13.56 28.86
C ILE A 942 -16.51 12.73 28.10
N SER A 943 -16.99 13.25 26.97
CA SER A 943 -17.88 12.52 26.08
C SER A 943 -17.22 11.22 25.61
N PRO A 944 -17.89 10.06 25.65
CA PRO A 944 -17.34 8.82 25.14
C PRO A 944 -17.23 8.89 23.61
N LYS A 945 -16.41 8.00 23.01
CA LYS A 945 -16.33 7.91 21.55
C LYS A 945 -17.66 7.38 21.01
N ILE A 946 -18.43 8.24 20.34
CA ILE A 946 -19.74 7.93 19.77
C ILE A 946 -19.70 8.23 18.28
N ASP A 947 -20.16 7.29 17.47
CA ASP A 947 -20.31 7.49 16.04
C ASP A 947 -21.42 8.51 15.76
N GLU A 948 -21.13 9.48 14.92
CA GLU A 948 -22.07 10.48 14.46
C GLU A 948 -23.16 9.89 13.57
N ILE A 949 -24.39 10.39 13.73
CA ILE A 949 -25.58 9.88 13.02
C ILE A 949 -25.70 10.44 11.59
N PHE A 950 -25.15 11.62 11.32
CA PHE A 950 -25.06 12.26 10.00
C PHE A 950 -24.09 13.45 10.02
N HIS A 951 -23.68 13.90 8.83
CA HIS A 951 -22.80 15.06 8.64
C HIS A 951 -23.52 16.20 7.93
N ILE A 952 -23.50 17.38 8.54
CA ILE A 952 -24.04 18.60 7.91
C ILE A 952 -23.22 18.95 6.66
N GLN A 953 -23.90 19.13 5.52
CA GLN A 953 -23.22 19.48 4.26
C GLN A 953 -23.12 20.99 4.02
N ASN A 954 -24.15 21.77 4.35
CA ASN A 954 -24.08 23.23 4.23
C ASN A 954 -24.48 23.94 5.53
N ILE A 955 -23.58 24.83 5.95
CA ILE A 955 -23.84 25.86 6.95
C ILE A 955 -24.01 27.18 6.20
N ILE A 956 -25.18 27.81 6.32
CA ILE A 956 -25.52 29.03 5.61
C ILE A 956 -25.45 30.21 6.57
N LYS A 957 -24.46 31.08 6.38
CA LYS A 957 -24.38 32.35 7.10
C LYS A 957 -25.31 33.38 6.44
N ILE A 958 -26.21 33.94 7.23
CA ILE A 958 -27.10 35.04 6.85
C ILE A 958 -26.47 36.33 7.35
N ASP A 959 -26.31 37.31 6.46
CA ASP A 959 -25.80 38.63 6.83
C ASP A 959 -26.66 39.25 7.93
N GLY A 960 -26.01 39.92 8.88
CA GLY A 960 -26.69 40.63 9.94
C GLY A 960 -27.46 41.85 9.47
N LYS A 961 -28.24 42.42 10.39
CA LYS A 961 -29.02 43.63 10.13
C LYS A 961 -28.10 44.83 9.83
N ASN A 962 -28.38 45.58 8.77
CA ASN A 962 -27.71 46.86 8.52
C ASN A 962 -28.27 48.01 9.37
N ASN A 963 -29.51 47.87 9.85
CA ASN A 963 -30.19 48.81 10.74
C ASN A 963 -31.36 48.11 11.46
N LEU A 964 -31.96 48.78 12.44
CA LEU A 964 -33.05 48.23 13.28
C LEU A 964 -34.30 47.73 12.53
N THR A 965 -34.45 48.07 11.25
CA THR A 965 -35.61 47.67 10.42
C THR A 965 -35.26 46.63 9.36
N ASP A 966 -34.00 46.21 9.25
CA ASP A 966 -33.50 45.29 8.23
C ASP A 966 -33.80 43.82 8.60
N ASN A 967 -35.08 43.48 8.69
CA ASN A 967 -35.53 42.17 9.16
C ASN A 967 -35.79 41.16 8.03
N ASN A 968 -35.91 41.63 6.78
CA ASN A 968 -36.40 40.79 5.67
C ASN A 968 -35.48 39.62 5.32
N LYS A 969 -34.16 39.81 5.33
CA LYS A 969 -33.21 38.70 5.07
C LYS A 969 -33.34 37.57 6.08
N ILE A 970 -33.55 37.92 7.36
CA ILE A 970 -33.75 36.95 8.44
C ILE A 970 -35.09 36.22 8.23
N LYS A 971 -36.17 36.94 7.93
CA LYS A 971 -37.49 36.34 7.62
C LYS A 971 -37.45 35.38 6.42
N GLU A 972 -36.78 35.78 5.34
CA GLU A 972 -36.58 34.93 4.16
C GLU A 972 -35.79 33.66 4.51
N ALA A 973 -34.77 33.78 5.34
CA ALA A 973 -33.97 32.66 5.81
C ALA A 973 -34.78 31.69 6.68
N ILE A 974 -35.67 32.18 7.56
CA ILE A 974 -36.56 31.33 8.36
C ILE A 974 -37.51 30.52 7.45
N ILE A 975 -38.11 31.18 6.45
CA ILE A 975 -38.97 30.50 5.46
C ILE A 975 -38.17 29.45 4.68
N LYS A 976 -36.93 29.75 4.31
CA LYS A 976 -36.14 28.88 3.45
C LYS A 976 -35.51 27.70 4.18
N TYR A 977 -34.96 27.93 5.38
CA TYR A 977 -34.09 26.97 6.06
C TYR A 977 -34.67 26.43 7.38
N GLY A 978 -35.67 27.09 7.97
CA GLY A 978 -36.22 26.72 9.28
C GLY A 978 -35.62 27.57 10.39
N VAL A 979 -35.35 26.97 11.55
CA VAL A 979 -34.78 27.70 12.69
C VAL A 979 -33.40 28.26 12.35
N LEU A 980 -33.12 29.48 12.84
CA LEU A 980 -31.83 30.15 12.72
C LEU A 980 -31.15 30.27 14.08
N ASP A 981 -29.86 29.95 14.17
CA ASP A 981 -29.03 30.26 15.33
C ASP A 981 -28.62 31.74 15.31
N ALA A 982 -28.82 32.45 16.42
CA ALA A 982 -28.53 33.88 16.54
C ALA A 982 -28.15 34.28 17.97
N SER A 983 -27.36 35.35 18.09
CA SER A 983 -26.95 35.90 19.38
C SER A 983 -27.74 37.15 19.77
N LEU A 984 -27.93 37.34 21.07
CA LEU A 984 -28.48 38.56 21.67
C LEU A 984 -27.70 38.96 22.93
N TYR A 985 -27.88 40.20 23.34
CA TYR A 985 -27.61 40.61 24.72
C TYR A 985 -28.87 40.38 25.55
N PHE A 986 -28.76 39.69 26.67
CA PHE A 986 -29.85 39.44 27.61
C PHE A 986 -29.49 39.95 29.00
N ASP A 987 -30.42 40.72 29.58
CA ASP A 987 -30.42 41.16 30.97
C ASP A 987 -31.88 41.20 31.43
N GLU A 988 -32.15 40.59 32.58
CA GLU A 988 -33.51 40.42 33.12
C GLU A 988 -34.26 41.76 33.26
N LYS A 989 -33.55 42.89 33.43
CA LYS A 989 -34.19 44.23 33.52
C LYS A 989 -35.02 44.60 32.27
N TYR A 990 -34.63 44.10 31.09
CA TYR A 990 -35.31 44.42 29.83
C TYR A 990 -36.35 43.38 29.44
N TYR A 991 -36.49 42.31 30.23
CA TYR A 991 -37.46 41.25 30.00
C TYR A 991 -38.76 41.51 30.74
N ASN A 992 -39.87 41.59 30.02
CA ASN A 992 -41.21 41.61 30.58
C ASN A 992 -41.72 40.17 30.75
N LYS A 993 -41.76 39.70 32.00
CA LYS A 993 -42.25 38.36 32.35
C LYS A 993 -43.73 38.13 32.05
N THR A 994 -44.54 39.19 32.01
CA THR A 994 -46.00 39.07 31.79
C THR A 994 -46.33 38.72 30.35
N THR A 995 -45.58 39.29 29.41
CA THR A 995 -45.82 39.17 27.97
C THR A 995 -44.75 38.33 27.27
N SER A 996 -43.80 37.78 28.04
CA SER A 996 -42.63 37.06 27.55
C SER A 996 -41.91 37.84 26.44
N SER A 997 -41.61 39.11 26.69
CA SER A 997 -41.05 40.00 25.68
C SER A 997 -39.78 40.71 26.14
N PHE A 998 -38.84 40.88 25.23
CA PHE A 998 -37.51 41.42 25.49
C PHE A 998 -37.19 42.55 24.51
N TYR A 999 -36.70 43.67 25.04
CA TYR A 999 -36.24 44.77 24.21
C TYR A 999 -35.07 45.53 24.86
N TYR A 1000 -33.86 45.30 24.34
CA TYR A 1000 -32.69 46.09 24.67
C TYR A 1000 -32.56 47.28 23.71
N TYR A 1001 -32.57 48.50 24.25
CA TYR A 1001 -32.57 49.75 23.48
C TYR A 1001 -31.30 50.61 23.68
N GLU A 1002 -30.39 50.18 24.54
CA GLU A 1002 -29.11 50.86 24.79
C GLU A 1002 -28.05 50.42 23.76
N THR A 1003 -26.92 51.12 23.66
CA THR A 1003 -25.86 50.80 22.68
C THR A 1003 -24.56 50.41 23.39
N GLY A 1004 -23.69 49.66 22.69
CA GLY A 1004 -22.31 49.40 23.16
C GLY A 1004 -22.08 48.14 23.99
N CYS A 1005 -23.03 47.19 24.01
CA CYS A 1005 -22.82 45.87 24.62
C CYS A 1005 -22.58 44.78 23.57
N ASN A 1006 -21.74 43.80 23.90
CA ASN A 1006 -21.56 42.60 23.11
C ASN A 1006 -22.66 41.57 23.45
N PRO A 1007 -23.08 40.71 22.49
CA PRO A 1007 -23.98 39.60 22.81
C PRO A 1007 -23.42 38.71 23.93
N ASN A 1008 -24.29 38.25 24.83
CA ASN A 1008 -23.94 37.37 25.95
C ASN A 1008 -24.77 36.06 25.99
N HIS A 1009 -25.71 35.89 25.06
CA HIS A 1009 -26.58 34.72 24.96
C HIS A 1009 -26.82 34.32 23.51
N ALA A 1010 -27.09 33.04 23.27
CA ALA A 1010 -27.45 32.50 21.95
C ALA A 1010 -28.83 31.82 22.02
N ILE A 1011 -29.64 32.04 20.99
CA ILE A 1011 -31.01 31.56 20.88
C ILE A 1011 -31.30 31.06 19.48
N SER A 1012 -32.48 30.48 19.32
CA SER A 1012 -32.99 30.00 18.04
C SER A 1012 -34.16 30.87 17.56
N ILE A 1013 -34.02 31.55 16.43
CA ILE A 1013 -35.12 32.32 15.81
C ILE A 1013 -36.07 31.34 15.12
N VAL A 1014 -37.32 31.32 15.57
CA VAL A 1014 -38.33 30.35 15.11
C VAL A 1014 -39.51 30.98 14.38
N GLY A 1015 -39.52 32.31 14.25
CA GLY A 1015 -40.61 33.01 13.59
C GLY A 1015 -40.60 34.50 13.83
N TRP A 1016 -41.68 35.16 13.44
CA TRP A 1016 -41.91 36.58 13.68
C TRP A 1016 -43.40 36.94 13.66
N ASP A 1017 -43.68 38.11 14.22
CA ASP A 1017 -44.99 38.76 14.19
C ASP A 1017 -44.81 40.28 14.03
N ASP A 1018 -45.16 40.81 12.85
CA ASP A 1018 -45.06 42.23 12.52
C ASP A 1018 -46.03 43.10 13.32
N ASN A 1019 -47.09 42.50 13.85
CA ASN A 1019 -48.14 43.19 14.58
C ASN A 1019 -47.99 43.06 16.12
N TYR A 1020 -46.90 42.43 16.61
CA TYR A 1020 -46.65 42.30 18.04
C TYR A 1020 -46.60 43.69 18.71
N ASP A 1021 -47.49 43.93 19.66
CA ASP A 1021 -47.71 45.27 20.23
C ASP A 1021 -46.43 45.80 20.91
N LYS A 1022 -46.00 46.98 20.48
CA LYS A 1022 -44.84 47.69 21.06
C LYS A 1022 -44.95 47.93 22.56
N ASN A 1023 -46.16 47.94 23.12
CA ASN A 1023 -46.40 48.17 24.54
C ASN A 1023 -46.26 46.90 25.39
N ASN A 1024 -46.03 45.74 24.77
CA ASN A 1024 -45.79 44.50 25.51
C ASN A 1024 -44.44 44.51 26.24
N PHE A 1025 -43.45 45.27 25.76
CA PHE A 1025 -42.11 45.36 26.34
C PHE A 1025 -42.09 46.26 27.59
N ASN A 1026 -41.13 46.04 28.52
CA ASN A 1026 -40.97 46.89 29.73
C ASN A 1026 -40.81 48.38 29.38
N THR A 1027 -40.07 48.65 28.30
CA THR A 1027 -40.00 49.96 27.65
C THR A 1027 -40.62 49.82 26.27
N PRO A 1028 -41.62 50.63 25.89
CA PRO A 1028 -42.25 50.49 24.58
C PRO A 1028 -41.26 50.60 23.43
N SER A 1029 -41.34 49.68 22.46
CA SER A 1029 -40.51 49.73 21.25
C SER A 1029 -40.94 50.84 20.31
N LYS A 1030 -40.08 51.18 19.34
CA LYS A 1030 -40.33 52.26 18.38
C LYS A 1030 -41.64 52.06 17.60
N ASN A 1031 -41.87 50.84 17.10
CA ASN A 1031 -43.14 50.39 16.52
C ASN A 1031 -43.38 48.93 16.91
N ASN A 1032 -44.55 48.41 16.51
CA ASN A 1032 -44.88 47.00 16.60
C ASN A 1032 -43.87 46.14 15.82
N GLY A 1033 -43.80 44.88 16.19
CA GLY A 1033 -43.01 43.88 15.49
C GLY A 1033 -41.96 43.22 16.38
N ALA A 1034 -41.98 41.89 16.39
CA ALA A 1034 -41.03 41.08 17.15
C ALA A 1034 -40.69 39.77 16.44
N PHE A 1035 -39.47 39.29 16.67
CA PHE A 1035 -39.10 37.91 16.36
C PHE A 1035 -39.54 36.98 17.48
N ILE A 1036 -39.97 35.78 17.11
CA ILE A 1036 -40.28 34.70 18.04
C ILE A 1036 -39.01 33.87 18.19
N VAL A 1037 -38.54 33.68 19.41
CA VAL A 1037 -37.29 32.97 19.69
C VAL A 1037 -37.51 31.83 20.69
N LYS A 1038 -36.85 30.70 20.43
CA LYS A 1038 -36.78 29.52 21.29
C LYS A 1038 -35.54 29.65 22.17
N ASN A 1039 -35.73 29.55 23.47
CA ASN A 1039 -34.65 29.60 24.46
C ASN A 1039 -34.17 28.18 24.82
N SER A 1040 -33.16 28.11 25.67
CA SER A 1040 -32.56 26.88 26.20
C SER A 1040 -32.57 26.85 27.73
N TRP A 1041 -33.58 27.45 28.38
CA TRP A 1041 -33.72 27.49 29.85
C TRP A 1041 -34.86 26.61 30.38
N GLY A 1042 -35.34 25.66 29.57
CA GLY A 1042 -36.49 24.81 29.88
C GLY A 1042 -37.82 25.44 29.49
N ASN A 1043 -38.85 24.60 29.45
CA ASN A 1043 -40.22 24.97 29.09
C ASN A 1043 -40.95 25.75 30.20
N ASP A 1044 -40.49 25.68 31.45
CA ASP A 1044 -41.09 26.46 32.56
C ASP A 1044 -40.70 27.95 32.54
N TRP A 1045 -39.82 28.36 31.61
CA TRP A 1045 -39.37 29.75 31.49
C TRP A 1045 -40.06 30.46 30.32
N GLY A 1046 -40.53 31.69 30.54
CA GLY A 1046 -41.22 32.48 29.52
C GLY A 1046 -42.54 31.88 29.07
N GLU A 1047 -42.83 31.94 27.77
CA GLU A 1047 -44.02 31.32 27.16
C GLU A 1047 -43.64 29.92 26.65
N ASP A 1048 -43.71 28.91 27.52
CA ASP A 1048 -43.34 27.52 27.22
C ASP A 1048 -41.90 27.35 26.69
N GLY A 1049 -40.97 28.18 27.18
CA GLY A 1049 -39.57 28.23 26.74
C GLY A 1049 -39.30 29.18 25.56
N TYR A 1050 -40.30 29.94 25.12
CA TYR A 1050 -40.21 30.93 24.06
C TYR A 1050 -40.41 32.35 24.57
N PHE A 1051 -39.93 33.34 23.81
CA PHE A 1051 -40.17 34.75 24.07
C PHE A 1051 -40.09 35.57 22.78
N TYR A 1052 -40.46 36.84 22.87
CA TYR A 1052 -40.50 37.79 21.77
C TYR A 1052 -39.37 38.81 21.89
N VAL A 1053 -38.54 38.96 20.85
CA VAL A 1053 -37.49 39.98 20.80
C VAL A 1053 -37.91 41.09 19.83
N SER A 1054 -37.96 42.32 20.32
CA SER A 1054 -38.31 43.49 19.50
C SER A 1054 -37.44 43.57 18.24
N TYR A 1055 -38.04 43.91 17.10
CA TYR A 1055 -37.28 44.23 15.89
C TYR A 1055 -36.25 45.32 16.09
N TYR A 1056 -36.57 46.25 17.00
CA TYR A 1056 -35.79 47.44 17.30
C TYR A 1056 -34.67 47.21 18.31
N ASP A 1057 -34.46 45.97 18.76
CA ASP A 1057 -33.33 45.61 19.61
C ASP A 1057 -32.00 46.00 18.94
N THR A 1058 -31.13 46.65 19.70
CA THR A 1058 -29.90 47.27 19.20
C THR A 1058 -28.72 46.31 19.04
N VAL A 1059 -28.84 45.07 19.52
CA VAL A 1059 -27.78 44.06 19.46
C VAL A 1059 -28.24 42.83 18.64
N PHE A 1060 -29.51 42.46 18.75
CA PHE A 1060 -30.04 41.21 18.20
C PHE A 1060 -29.84 41.06 16.68
N ALA A 1061 -29.16 39.97 16.29
CA ALA A 1061 -28.91 39.56 14.91
C ALA A 1061 -28.12 40.58 14.03
N PHE A 1062 -27.39 41.53 14.64
CA PHE A 1062 -26.52 42.45 13.90
C PHE A 1062 -25.22 41.79 13.39
N GLU A 1063 -24.72 40.75 14.07
CA GLU A 1063 -23.54 39.97 13.62
C GLU A 1063 -23.87 38.89 12.57
N GLY A 1064 -25.16 38.72 12.27
CA GLY A 1064 -25.67 37.67 11.39
C GLY A 1064 -26.35 36.55 12.15
N CYS A 1065 -26.88 35.60 11.39
CA CYS A 1065 -27.49 34.37 11.89
C CYS A 1065 -26.95 33.19 11.07
N THR A 1066 -27.08 31.97 11.60
CA THR A 1066 -26.70 30.77 10.86
C THR A 1066 -27.87 29.83 10.69
N ALA A 1067 -27.98 29.28 9.48
CA ALA A 1067 -28.96 28.25 9.14
C ALA A 1067 -28.26 26.98 8.68
N ILE A 1068 -29.00 25.89 8.69
CA ILE A 1068 -28.55 24.59 8.20
C ILE A 1068 -29.34 24.24 6.93
N SER A 1069 -28.63 23.74 5.93
CA SER A 1069 -29.19 23.35 4.63
C SER A 1069 -28.53 22.07 4.16
N ASN A 1070 -29.32 21.13 3.62
CA ASN A 1070 -28.82 19.83 3.16
C ASN A 1070 -28.05 19.11 4.28
N VAL A 1071 -28.82 18.52 5.20
CA VAL A 1071 -28.30 17.59 6.21
C VAL A 1071 -28.07 16.21 5.61
#